data_AF-T0RSX4-F1
#
_entry.id   AF-T0RSX4-F1
#
_cell.length_a   1.000
_cell.length_b   1.000
_cell.length_c   1.000
_cell.angle_alpha   90.00
_cell.angle_beta   90.00
_cell.angle_gamma   90.00
#
_symmetry.space_group_name_H-M   'P 1'
#
loop_
_entity.id
_entity.type
_entity.pdbx_description
1 polymer ?
#
loop_
_entity_poly.entity_id
_entity_poly.type
_entity_poly.pdbx_seq_one_letter_code
_entity_poly.pdbx_strand_id
1 'polypeptide(L)'
;MALRQGSPVPSPSKRRLRELVEAARVATCTQDVDARDEAEAWARQDKYYTRWRHLRSLHAYYASRPAPLLPALHVACFEACVQAHVPLSLLESILIKCLGLDARDKQAIHLVRAVLDVIAEPSAHGLVVDYRRVTGMWDTLEQPLLAPRDRISRWFYVYASTKDNVEAIQTSSDLSAMCTLASSSPLEEAEVDHCLKDFFAEARAKRCHTYTLSDLLAYAESHPWLPKLLDRQVWHILPDAIRLKYHRDKYGFSVLRVEQERYAVRLQLAVRTWSLAASRAHLHRWREWTHLSRRKKRGERHWQLVQCARGLAGFRDHCHRRRWMHVREVVARTQYHKSLLARVILDWCFFQTAWRALDMWAAARAERSRPPRLLRPVYTAWIQYTQLQFQLRRERHEICVAKARAVRAQLLQTMVAAWTYFVVLQKRDRQAAARQDAMVAADIERARVEREVAQMKIEDAIAREVLAREKKEVERARAAAFRAQTEQIKKMRKQRELIEYRTAKKIERQRRLDAANDAAWAEIEAMAKAKAREAAAKWLATPEGKAKLLESATYIYETDPSTVVAGLQADPAYGNVPNCVWVCRLEVFRSKAQPPKAYYMHTEELNKILCVNLTLADCDAIAREQYIQTRVNETMAQLAIRGAEERLKVLRNRSAKTIQLLFRCRQAKKYMRGLMRAVVMRRIDPTTGVVVYYNTMSRTTSPSPPLLMGAAVATLPMESLNWVRRMNDRGELFYFNQETLETSWTIPDGYVLCFKCKLNFVTQRHVATGVRYCVSCFAERIHLERQEANAIGEATDPRKAWTKVVVQAAKCAVCKTSAAAVQCHDCLGDTTCLRCFTILHTNPKLKHHTQHESLLHTSNARAS
;
A
#
# COMPACT_ATOMS: atom_id res chain seq x y z
N MET A 1 89.01 9.19 -19.40
CA MET A 1 89.09 9.95 -18.13
C MET A 1 88.03 9.43 -17.17
N ALA A 2 88.46 9.09 -15.94
CA ALA A 2 87.72 8.91 -14.67
C ALA A 2 86.56 7.88 -14.62
N LEU A 3 86.74 6.70 -14.00
CA LEU A 3 86.64 6.41 -12.56
C LEU A 3 85.26 6.70 -11.94
N ARG A 4 84.57 5.65 -11.45
CA ARG A 4 84.17 5.55 -10.03
C ARG A 4 83.72 4.13 -9.64
N GLN A 5 84.41 3.63 -8.62
CA GLN A 5 84.11 2.45 -7.82
C GLN A 5 82.85 2.70 -6.95
N GLY A 6 82.04 1.66 -6.73
CA GLY A 6 80.96 1.62 -5.75
C GLY A 6 81.15 0.43 -4.80
N SER A 7 81.19 0.72 -3.52
CA SER A 7 81.59 -0.10 -2.36
C SER A 7 80.63 -1.26 -2.02
N PRO A 8 81.09 -2.30 -1.29
CA PRO A 8 80.26 -3.43 -0.86
C PRO A 8 79.39 -3.08 0.37
N VAL A 9 78.15 -3.57 0.37
CA VAL A 9 77.15 -3.42 1.45
C VAL A 9 77.59 -4.20 2.70
N PRO A 10 77.46 -3.65 3.92
CA PRO A 10 77.87 -4.34 5.15
C PRO A 10 76.90 -5.46 5.52
N SER A 11 77.44 -6.60 5.96
CA SER A 11 76.64 -7.72 6.47
C SER A 11 75.92 -7.36 7.77
N PRO A 12 74.68 -7.84 7.98
CA PRO A 12 73.92 -7.52 9.19
C PRO A 12 74.57 -8.15 10.42
N SER A 13 74.66 -7.39 11.51
CA SER A 13 75.28 -7.83 12.77
C SER A 13 74.57 -9.06 13.36
N LYS A 14 75.34 -9.94 14.04
CA LYS A 14 74.85 -11.18 14.69
C LYS A 14 73.61 -10.98 15.57
N ARG A 15 73.42 -9.79 16.15
CA ARG A 15 72.25 -9.44 16.97
C ARG A 15 70.99 -9.33 16.13
N ARG A 16 71.07 -8.71 14.95
CA ARG A 16 69.94 -8.56 14.01
C ARG A 16 69.52 -9.89 13.41
N LEU A 17 70.48 -10.80 13.19
CA LEU A 17 70.20 -12.18 12.79
C LEU A 17 69.47 -12.98 13.88
N ARG A 18 69.81 -12.80 15.17
CA ARG A 18 69.06 -13.44 16.26
C ARG A 18 67.64 -12.90 16.38
N GLU A 19 67.47 -11.58 16.32
CA GLU A 19 66.15 -10.94 16.37
C GLU A 19 65.25 -11.39 15.20
N LEU A 20 65.81 -11.57 14.00
CA LEU A 20 65.07 -12.12 12.85
C LEU A 20 64.72 -13.61 13.02
N VAL A 21 65.61 -14.40 13.63
CA VAL A 21 65.34 -15.83 13.92
C VAL A 21 64.31 -16.00 15.04
N GLU A 22 64.33 -15.15 16.06
CA GLU A 22 63.31 -15.12 17.11
C GLU A 22 61.96 -14.64 16.56
N ALA A 23 61.94 -13.60 15.73
CA ALA A 23 60.73 -13.17 15.05
C ALA A 23 60.16 -14.27 14.13
N ALA A 24 61.03 -15.00 13.42
CA ALA A 24 60.61 -16.14 12.60
C ALA A 24 60.06 -17.30 13.45
N ARG A 25 60.65 -17.60 14.62
CA ARG A 25 60.15 -18.62 15.55
C ARG A 25 58.81 -18.25 16.19
N VAL A 26 58.62 -16.97 16.52
CA VAL A 26 57.33 -16.48 17.03
C VAL A 26 56.28 -16.57 15.92
N ALA A 27 56.64 -16.20 14.68
CA ALA A 27 55.74 -16.29 13.54
C ALA A 27 55.33 -17.73 13.19
N THR A 28 56.24 -18.71 13.26
CA THR A 28 55.88 -20.12 13.07
C THR A 28 55.06 -20.67 14.24
N CYS A 29 55.35 -20.28 15.48
CA CYS A 29 54.53 -20.68 16.63
C CYS A 29 53.10 -20.13 16.54
N THR A 30 52.92 -18.88 16.09
CA THR A 30 51.58 -18.34 15.83
C THR A 30 50.87 -19.05 14.69
N GLN A 31 51.58 -19.39 13.61
CA GLN A 31 51.01 -20.16 12.50
C GLN A 31 50.58 -21.58 12.92
N ASP A 32 51.35 -22.23 13.79
CA ASP A 32 51.01 -23.56 14.30
C ASP A 32 49.81 -23.53 15.27
N VAL A 33 49.64 -22.45 16.04
CA VAL A 33 48.46 -22.23 16.88
C VAL A 33 47.24 -21.94 16.01
N ASP A 34 47.37 -21.04 15.02
CA ASP A 34 46.28 -20.71 14.09
C ASP A 34 45.85 -21.94 13.28
N ALA A 35 46.79 -22.76 12.81
CA ALA A 35 46.49 -24.00 12.08
C ALA A 35 45.81 -25.06 12.97
N ARG A 36 46.17 -25.14 14.25
CA ARG A 36 45.49 -26.01 15.23
C ARG A 36 44.07 -25.51 15.52
N ASP A 37 43.90 -24.21 15.72
CA ASP A 37 42.60 -23.59 15.97
C ASP A 37 41.67 -23.74 14.75
N GLU A 38 42.21 -23.60 13.53
CA GLU A 38 41.48 -23.87 12.28
C GLU A 38 41.11 -25.36 12.15
N ALA A 39 42.03 -26.29 12.44
CA ALA A 39 41.75 -27.72 12.39
C ALA A 39 40.68 -28.13 13.43
N GLU A 40 40.72 -27.56 14.64
CA GLU A 40 39.70 -27.75 15.65
C GLU A 40 38.37 -27.11 15.28
N ALA A 41 38.37 -25.96 14.61
CA ALA A 41 37.16 -25.32 14.09
C ALA A 41 36.51 -26.15 12.98
N TRP A 42 37.30 -26.72 12.07
CA TRP A 42 36.83 -27.65 11.04
C TRP A 42 36.28 -28.95 11.63
N ALA A 43 36.97 -29.55 12.61
CA ALA A 43 36.49 -30.74 13.32
C ALA A 43 35.18 -30.47 14.08
N ARG A 44 35.06 -29.29 14.71
CA ARG A 44 33.80 -28.83 15.33
C ARG A 44 32.70 -28.70 14.27
N GLN A 45 32.98 -28.03 13.15
CA GLN A 45 32.00 -27.81 12.08
C GLN A 45 31.50 -29.13 11.45
N ASP A 46 32.37 -30.09 11.21
CA ASP A 46 32.00 -31.42 10.70
C ASP A 46 31.09 -32.19 11.69
N LYS A 47 31.36 -32.06 13.00
CA LYS A 47 30.51 -32.61 14.07
C LYS A 47 29.08 -32.03 14.06
N TYR A 48 28.89 -30.74 13.74
CA TYR A 48 27.55 -30.11 13.65
C TYR A 48 26.76 -30.57 12.42
N TYR A 49 27.42 -30.67 11.26
CA TYR A 49 26.77 -31.12 10.03
C TYR A 49 26.37 -32.61 10.10
N THR A 50 27.23 -33.45 10.66
CA THR A 50 26.98 -34.88 10.87
C THR A 50 25.86 -35.11 11.88
N ARG A 51 25.81 -34.37 13.00
CA ARG A 51 24.76 -34.45 14.03
C ARG A 51 23.36 -34.36 13.43
N TRP A 52 23.08 -33.30 12.69
CA TRP A 52 21.76 -33.08 12.08
C TRP A 52 21.48 -33.98 10.88
N ARG A 53 22.53 -34.41 10.17
CA ARG A 53 22.40 -35.41 9.09
C ARG A 53 21.87 -36.74 9.63
N HIS A 54 22.45 -37.27 10.70
CA HIS A 54 22.02 -38.53 11.29
C HIS A 54 20.63 -38.41 11.90
N LEU A 55 20.34 -37.31 12.60
CA LEU A 55 19.03 -37.11 13.22
C LEU A 55 17.90 -36.96 12.18
N ARG A 56 18.15 -36.25 11.07
CA ARG A 56 17.20 -36.19 9.94
C ARG A 56 16.98 -37.55 9.29
N SER A 57 18.03 -38.35 9.17
CA SER A 57 17.94 -39.69 8.59
C SER A 57 17.10 -40.62 9.49
N LEU A 58 17.29 -40.54 10.81
CA LEU A 58 16.49 -41.25 11.79
C LEU A 58 15.03 -40.78 11.79
N HIS A 59 14.78 -39.47 11.73
CA HIS A 59 13.42 -38.92 11.66
C HIS A 59 12.70 -39.30 10.36
N ALA A 60 13.40 -39.26 9.21
CA ALA A 60 12.83 -39.71 7.94
C ALA A 60 12.49 -41.20 7.96
N TYR A 61 13.36 -42.02 8.57
CA TYR A 61 13.11 -43.45 8.80
C TYR A 61 11.86 -43.67 9.65
N TYR A 62 11.77 -42.99 10.79
CA TYR A 62 10.60 -43.01 11.68
C TYR A 62 9.31 -42.57 10.97
N ALA A 63 9.33 -41.43 10.26
CA ALA A 63 8.14 -40.86 9.61
C ALA A 63 7.60 -41.71 8.45
N SER A 64 8.39 -42.64 7.92
CA SER A 64 7.96 -43.59 6.87
C SER A 64 7.14 -44.78 7.38
N ARG A 65 7.04 -44.96 8.72
CA ARG A 65 6.33 -46.07 9.36
C ARG A 65 5.02 -45.59 10.00
N PRO A 66 4.00 -46.46 10.11
CA PRO A 66 2.77 -46.14 10.84
C PRO A 66 3.08 -45.89 12.32
N ALA A 67 2.61 -44.76 12.85
CA ALA A 67 2.95 -44.32 14.21
C ALA A 67 2.41 -45.28 15.28
N PRO A 68 3.27 -45.91 16.09
CA PRO A 68 2.85 -46.69 17.25
C PRO A 68 2.34 -45.77 18.38
N LEU A 69 1.41 -46.28 19.20
CA LEU A 69 0.89 -45.61 20.40
C LEU A 69 1.92 -45.66 21.55
N LEU A 70 3.02 -44.93 21.41
CA LEU A 70 4.09 -44.87 22.41
C LEU A 70 4.17 -43.47 23.04
N PRO A 71 4.60 -43.36 24.31
CA PRO A 71 4.78 -42.07 24.97
C PRO A 71 5.79 -41.21 24.20
N ALA A 72 5.55 -39.90 24.17
CA ALA A 72 6.44 -38.96 23.51
C ALA A 72 7.85 -39.03 24.13
N LEU A 73 8.89 -38.92 23.30
CA LEU A 73 10.28 -39.16 23.71
C LEU A 73 10.70 -38.36 24.96
N HIS A 74 10.27 -37.11 25.07
CA HIS A 74 10.56 -36.26 26.24
C HIS A 74 9.95 -36.82 27.54
N VAL A 75 8.75 -37.40 27.49
CA VAL A 75 8.09 -38.01 28.65
C VAL A 75 8.83 -39.26 29.08
N ALA A 76 9.17 -40.13 28.12
CA ALA A 76 9.88 -41.37 28.42
C ALA A 76 11.29 -41.14 28.97
N CYS A 77 12.03 -40.15 28.42
CA CYS A 77 13.32 -39.75 28.97
C CYS A 77 13.19 -39.14 30.37
N PHE A 78 12.17 -38.31 30.62
CA PHE A 78 11.95 -37.71 31.93
C PHE A 78 11.58 -38.76 33.01
N GLU A 79 10.79 -39.78 32.64
CA GLU A 79 10.41 -40.87 33.56
C GLU A 79 11.56 -41.85 33.82
N ALA A 80 12.41 -42.12 32.82
CA ALA A 80 13.48 -43.12 32.90
C ALA A 80 14.82 -42.56 33.41
N CYS A 81 15.07 -41.26 33.30
CA CYS A 81 16.36 -40.65 33.61
C CYS A 81 16.27 -39.73 34.84
N VAL A 82 16.90 -40.15 35.94
CA VAL A 82 16.97 -39.34 37.19
C VAL A 82 17.92 -38.16 37.05
N GLN A 83 18.93 -38.27 36.18
CA GLN A 83 19.93 -37.23 35.92
C GLN A 83 19.93 -36.84 34.44
N ALA A 84 20.30 -35.59 34.13
CA ALA A 84 20.39 -35.07 32.76
C ALA A 84 21.36 -35.87 31.88
N HIS A 85 22.52 -36.23 32.42
CA HIS A 85 23.54 -37.01 31.73
C HIS A 85 23.31 -38.49 32.02
N VAL A 86 23.08 -39.28 30.98
CA VAL A 86 22.81 -40.72 31.08
C VAL A 86 23.77 -41.53 30.22
N PRO A 87 24.07 -42.79 30.59
CA PRO A 87 24.90 -43.66 29.77
C PRO A 87 24.31 -43.84 28.37
N LEU A 88 25.16 -43.83 27.35
CA LEU A 88 24.75 -43.93 25.94
C LEU A 88 23.86 -45.15 25.66
N SER A 89 24.15 -46.29 26.29
CA SER A 89 23.38 -47.54 26.17
C SER A 89 21.94 -47.43 26.69
N LEU A 90 21.71 -46.63 27.74
CA LEU A 90 20.37 -46.41 28.29
C LEU A 90 19.52 -45.58 27.33
N LEU A 91 20.10 -44.50 26.78
CA LEU A 91 19.39 -43.63 25.83
C LEU A 91 19.14 -44.32 24.48
N GLU A 92 20.04 -45.21 24.05
CA GLU A 92 19.84 -46.09 22.88
C GLU A 92 18.58 -46.96 23.07
N SER A 93 18.44 -47.61 24.23
CA SER A 93 17.28 -48.43 24.57
C SER A 93 15.98 -47.60 24.61
N ILE A 94 16.03 -46.40 25.19
CA ILE A 94 14.88 -45.48 25.25
C ILE A 94 14.46 -45.05 23.84
N LEU A 95 15.40 -44.65 22.97
CA LEU A 95 15.09 -44.24 21.60
C LEU A 95 14.49 -45.38 20.77
N ILE A 96 15.09 -46.58 20.85
CA ILE A 96 14.56 -47.77 20.15
C ILE A 96 13.13 -48.04 20.61
N LYS A 97 12.89 -48.04 21.91
CA LYS A 97 11.58 -48.33 22.49
C LYS A 97 10.54 -47.25 22.19
N CYS A 98 10.88 -45.96 22.29
CA CYS A 98 9.93 -44.85 22.13
C CYS A 98 9.59 -44.57 20.66
N LEU A 99 10.55 -44.74 19.77
CA LEU A 99 10.33 -44.59 18.33
C LEU A 99 9.70 -45.84 17.70
N GLY A 100 9.45 -46.90 18.50
CA GLY A 100 8.92 -48.18 18.04
C GLY A 100 9.81 -48.86 16.99
N LEU A 101 11.12 -48.71 17.14
CA LEU A 101 12.10 -49.33 16.25
C LEU A 101 12.28 -50.80 16.65
N ASP A 102 12.37 -51.68 15.66
CA ASP A 102 12.65 -53.09 15.90
C ASP A 102 14.11 -53.25 16.32
N ALA A 103 14.37 -53.85 17.47
CA ALA A 103 15.73 -54.14 17.96
C ALA A 103 16.48 -55.16 17.09
N ARG A 104 15.83 -55.78 16.10
CA ARG A 104 16.47 -56.65 15.10
C ARG A 104 16.87 -55.90 13.82
N ASP A 105 16.36 -54.68 13.65
CA ASP A 105 16.60 -53.84 12.48
C ASP A 105 17.97 -53.14 12.60
N LYS A 106 18.97 -53.75 11.95
CA LYS A 106 20.36 -53.27 11.96
C LYS A 106 20.47 -51.83 11.45
N GLN A 107 19.60 -51.40 10.52
CA GLN A 107 19.64 -50.04 9.98
C GLN A 107 19.11 -49.03 10.99
N ALA A 108 18.02 -49.35 11.69
CA ALA A 108 17.46 -48.50 12.74
C ALA A 108 18.45 -48.33 13.90
N ILE A 109 19.04 -49.42 14.37
CA ILE A 109 20.05 -49.40 15.45
C ILE A 109 21.28 -48.59 15.02
N HIS A 110 21.76 -48.79 13.79
CA HIS A 110 22.88 -48.01 13.26
C HIS A 110 22.58 -46.50 13.22
N LEU A 111 21.37 -46.10 12.82
CA LEU A 111 20.97 -44.69 12.80
C LEU A 111 20.86 -44.09 14.21
N VAL A 112 20.33 -44.85 15.18
CA VAL A 112 20.26 -44.42 16.58
C VAL A 112 21.68 -44.25 17.14
N ARG A 113 22.57 -45.23 16.94
CA ARG A 113 23.98 -45.13 17.37
C ARG A 113 24.70 -43.96 16.72
N ALA A 114 24.58 -43.79 15.41
CA ALA A 114 25.19 -42.67 14.70
C ALA A 114 24.70 -41.29 15.19
N VAL A 115 23.47 -41.18 15.69
CA VAL A 115 22.98 -39.95 16.36
C VAL A 115 23.63 -39.80 17.73
N LEU A 116 23.63 -40.86 18.53
CA LEU A 116 24.13 -40.82 19.91
C LEU A 116 25.64 -40.62 19.98
N ASP A 117 26.42 -41.28 19.13
CA ASP A 117 27.88 -41.18 19.08
C ASP A 117 28.36 -39.75 18.78
N VAL A 118 27.58 -39.00 17.98
CA VAL A 118 27.91 -37.60 17.65
C VAL A 118 27.56 -36.65 18.80
N ILE A 119 26.57 -36.99 19.63
CA ILE A 119 26.10 -36.15 20.74
C ILE A 119 26.80 -36.53 22.07
N ALA A 120 27.40 -37.72 22.14
CA ALA A 120 28.07 -38.23 23.32
C ALA A 120 29.26 -37.37 23.76
N GLU A 121 29.40 -37.24 25.07
CA GLU A 121 30.51 -36.59 25.74
C GLU A 121 31.26 -37.63 26.61
N PRO A 122 32.61 -37.59 26.65
CA PRO A 122 33.39 -38.49 27.49
C PRO A 122 33.24 -38.11 28.96
N SER A 123 32.94 -39.11 29.80
CA SER A 123 32.89 -38.99 31.26
C SER A 123 33.79 -40.04 31.92
N ALA A 124 34.11 -39.86 33.20
CA ALA A 124 34.92 -40.79 34.00
C ALA A 124 34.34 -42.23 34.02
N HIS A 125 33.06 -42.40 33.70
CA HIS A 125 32.34 -43.67 33.67
C HIS A 125 31.92 -44.12 32.26
N GLY A 126 32.52 -43.57 31.20
CA GLY A 126 32.23 -43.90 29.80
C GLY A 126 31.54 -42.78 29.03
N LEU A 127 30.96 -43.10 27.86
CA LEU A 127 30.23 -42.12 27.04
C LEU A 127 28.86 -41.83 27.63
N VAL A 128 28.60 -40.55 27.92
CA VAL A 128 27.33 -40.05 28.44
C VAL A 128 26.69 -39.09 27.44
N VAL A 129 25.36 -39.03 27.46
CA VAL A 129 24.57 -38.14 26.59
C VAL A 129 23.60 -37.34 27.46
N ASP A 130 23.51 -36.02 27.23
CA ASP A 130 22.44 -35.21 27.80
C ASP A 130 21.13 -35.49 27.06
N TYR A 131 20.21 -36.21 27.69
CA TYR A 131 18.95 -36.59 27.06
C TYR A 131 18.09 -35.35 26.71
N ARG A 132 18.27 -34.24 27.43
CA ARG A 132 17.56 -32.97 27.20
C ARG A 132 17.91 -32.38 25.84
N ARG A 133 19.16 -32.53 25.41
CA ARG A 133 19.61 -32.13 24.05
C ARG A 133 18.94 -32.96 22.98
N VAL A 134 18.94 -34.29 23.14
CA VAL A 134 18.36 -35.21 22.14
C VAL A 134 16.84 -34.99 22.01
N THR A 135 16.14 -34.81 23.13
CA THR A 135 14.69 -34.57 23.15
C THR A 135 14.33 -33.21 22.55
N GLY A 136 15.05 -32.13 22.88
CA GLY A 136 14.83 -30.80 22.29
C GLY A 136 15.14 -30.75 20.79
N MET A 137 16.20 -31.45 20.36
CA MET A 137 16.51 -31.59 18.93
C MET A 137 15.47 -32.41 18.17
N TRP A 138 14.93 -33.47 18.79
CA TRP A 138 13.85 -34.26 18.20
C TRP A 138 12.55 -33.45 18.06
N ASP A 139 12.16 -32.71 19.10
CA ASP A 139 10.98 -31.82 19.11
C ASP A 139 11.05 -30.79 17.98
N THR A 140 12.26 -30.31 17.65
CA THR A 140 12.51 -29.38 16.54
C THR A 140 12.14 -29.96 15.18
N LEU A 141 12.35 -31.26 14.97
CA LEU A 141 12.01 -31.95 13.72
C LEU A 141 10.52 -32.35 13.67
N GLU A 142 9.96 -32.73 14.82
CA GLU A 142 8.57 -33.18 14.93
C GLU A 142 7.58 -32.02 14.78
N GLN A 143 7.90 -30.84 15.34
CA GLN A 143 7.03 -29.66 15.34
C GLN A 143 7.71 -28.41 14.74
N PRO A 144 8.09 -28.44 13.45
CA PRO A 144 8.92 -27.41 12.84
C PRO A 144 8.20 -26.07 12.62
N LEU A 145 6.86 -26.07 12.63
CA LEU A 145 6.02 -24.89 12.37
C LEU A 145 5.48 -24.21 13.64
N LEU A 146 5.89 -24.66 14.82
CA LEU A 146 5.58 -23.97 16.08
C LEU A 146 6.07 -22.53 16.03
N ALA A 147 5.29 -21.61 16.61
CA ALA A 147 5.74 -20.24 16.80
C ALA A 147 6.97 -20.21 17.73
N PRO A 148 7.91 -19.27 17.55
CA PRO A 148 9.11 -19.17 18.38
C PRO A 148 8.84 -19.16 19.88
N ARG A 149 7.77 -18.47 20.30
CA ARG A 149 7.35 -18.38 21.70
C ARG A 149 7.00 -19.75 22.29
N ASP A 150 6.22 -20.53 21.54
CA ASP A 150 5.78 -21.86 21.97
C ASP A 150 6.95 -22.84 21.97
N ARG A 151 7.86 -22.70 20.99
CA ARG A 151 9.10 -23.49 20.91
C ARG A 151 10.02 -23.23 22.10
N ILE A 152 10.29 -21.96 22.42
CA ILE A 152 11.09 -21.57 23.59
C ILE A 152 10.48 -22.17 24.86
N SER A 153 9.15 -22.10 24.99
CA SER A 153 8.46 -22.66 26.16
C SER A 153 8.64 -24.18 26.27
N ARG A 154 8.49 -24.91 25.15
CA ARG A 154 8.70 -26.37 25.14
C ARG A 154 10.14 -26.75 25.48
N TRP A 155 11.12 -26.08 24.88
CA TRP A 155 12.53 -26.34 25.20
C TRP A 155 12.85 -25.97 26.64
N PHE A 156 12.27 -24.89 27.17
CA PHE A 156 12.45 -24.49 28.56
C PHE A 156 12.03 -25.60 29.52
N TYR A 157 10.85 -26.20 29.32
CA TYR A 157 10.37 -27.28 30.19
C TYR A 157 11.24 -28.55 30.15
N VAL A 158 11.99 -28.78 29.07
CA VAL A 158 12.94 -29.89 28.99
C VAL A 158 14.19 -29.63 29.84
N TYR A 159 14.57 -28.36 30.02
CA TYR A 159 15.76 -27.94 30.77
C TYR A 159 15.48 -27.45 32.19
N ALA A 160 14.25 -27.06 32.49
CA ALA A 160 13.86 -26.54 33.77
C ALA A 160 13.89 -27.63 34.86
N SER A 161 14.35 -27.25 36.04
CA SER A 161 14.24 -28.07 37.25
C SER A 161 13.31 -27.36 38.23
N THR A 162 12.38 -28.11 38.81
CA THR A 162 11.57 -27.65 39.94
C THR A 162 12.41 -27.74 41.21
N LYS A 163 12.96 -26.59 41.63
CA LYS A 163 13.55 -26.40 42.95
C LYS A 163 12.80 -25.28 43.65
N ASP A 164 12.45 -25.47 44.92
CA ASP A 164 11.71 -24.48 45.72
C ASP A 164 10.36 -24.04 45.10
N ASN A 165 9.63 -24.97 44.46
CA ASN A 165 8.36 -24.73 43.75
C ASN A 165 8.43 -23.72 42.59
N VAL A 166 9.63 -23.39 42.10
CA VAL A 166 9.82 -22.53 40.92
C VAL A 166 10.46 -23.34 39.81
N GLU A 167 9.80 -23.38 38.65
CA GLU A 167 10.35 -23.95 37.42
C GLU A 167 11.36 -22.98 36.83
N ALA A 168 12.64 -23.30 36.99
CA ALA A 168 13.74 -22.46 36.51
C ALA A 168 14.90 -23.29 35.97
N ILE A 169 15.60 -22.71 35.00
CA ILE A 169 16.91 -23.20 34.55
C ILE A 169 17.96 -22.66 35.53
N GLN A 170 18.77 -23.55 36.09
CA GLN A 170 19.66 -23.24 37.23
C GLN A 170 21.05 -22.75 36.80
N THR A 171 21.46 -23.00 35.55
CA THR A 171 22.79 -22.66 35.06
C THR A 171 22.71 -21.89 33.74
N SER A 172 23.61 -20.92 33.54
CA SER A 172 23.70 -20.20 32.26
C SER A 172 24.12 -21.11 31.11
N SER A 173 24.89 -22.17 31.41
CA SER A 173 25.29 -23.18 30.45
C SER A 173 24.10 -23.96 29.92
N ASP A 174 23.12 -24.32 30.78
CA ASP A 174 21.92 -25.03 30.36
C ASP A 174 21.01 -24.14 29.51
N LEU A 175 20.93 -22.84 29.82
CA LEU A 175 20.16 -21.89 29.01
C LEU A 175 20.81 -21.66 27.64
N SER A 176 22.14 -21.49 27.58
CA SER A 176 22.87 -21.44 26.31
C SER A 176 22.67 -22.73 25.52
N ALA A 177 22.83 -23.90 26.15
CA ALA A 177 22.65 -25.20 25.50
C ALA A 177 21.22 -25.39 24.94
N MET A 178 20.21 -24.88 25.63
CA MET A 178 18.82 -24.88 25.16
C MET A 178 18.65 -23.98 23.92
N CYS A 179 19.21 -22.77 23.93
CA CYS A 179 19.12 -21.84 22.80
C CYS A 179 20.00 -22.24 21.60
N THR A 180 20.99 -23.10 21.78
CA THR A 180 21.84 -23.65 20.71
C THR A 180 21.40 -25.04 20.22
N LEU A 181 20.29 -25.58 20.74
CA LEU A 181 19.73 -26.86 20.30
C LEU A 181 19.64 -26.95 18.78
N ALA A 182 19.10 -25.90 18.16
CA ALA A 182 18.87 -25.78 16.72
C ALA A 182 20.04 -25.13 15.94
N SER A 183 21.22 -24.98 16.53
CA SER A 183 22.37 -24.45 15.78
C SER A 183 22.85 -25.45 14.74
N SER A 184 23.09 -24.95 13.53
CA SER A 184 23.63 -25.71 12.40
C SER A 184 25.13 -25.45 12.17
N SER A 185 25.68 -24.41 12.81
CA SER A 185 27.09 -24.07 12.74
C SER A 185 27.59 -23.46 14.06
N PRO A 186 28.91 -23.53 14.33
CA PRO A 186 29.52 -22.87 15.49
C PRO A 186 29.33 -21.35 15.51
N LEU A 187 29.20 -20.71 14.33
CA LEU A 187 28.91 -19.28 14.21
C LEU A 187 27.54 -18.93 14.77
N GLU A 188 26.53 -19.77 14.54
CA GLU A 188 25.19 -19.55 15.10
C GLU A 188 25.17 -19.70 16.63
N GLU A 189 26.02 -20.58 17.19
CA GLU A 189 26.18 -20.68 18.64
C GLU A 189 26.87 -19.46 19.23
N ALA A 190 27.96 -18.99 18.59
CA ALA A 190 28.63 -17.76 19.00
C ALA A 190 27.70 -16.54 18.92
N GLU A 191 26.82 -16.49 17.90
CA GLU A 191 25.77 -15.49 17.80
C GLU A 191 24.76 -15.60 18.95
N VAL A 192 24.27 -16.80 19.29
CA VAL A 192 23.38 -17.03 20.44
C VAL A 192 24.04 -16.64 21.76
N ASP A 193 25.29 -17.03 21.96
CA ASP A 193 26.02 -16.69 23.19
C ASP A 193 26.25 -15.19 23.28
N HIS A 194 26.65 -14.52 22.19
CA HIS A 194 26.79 -13.06 22.15
C HIS A 194 25.48 -12.37 22.51
N CYS A 195 24.39 -12.89 21.97
CA CYS A 195 23.03 -12.43 22.20
C CYS A 195 22.56 -12.63 23.65
N LEU A 196 22.89 -13.76 24.28
CA LEU A 196 22.54 -14.04 25.67
C LEU A 196 23.46 -13.36 26.68
N LYS A 197 24.63 -12.83 26.28
CA LYS A 197 25.53 -12.08 27.18
C LYS A 197 24.82 -10.93 27.88
N ASP A 198 23.99 -10.18 27.17
CA ASP A 198 23.24 -9.06 27.74
C ASP A 198 22.19 -9.56 28.74
N PHE A 199 21.52 -10.66 28.44
CA PHE A 199 20.56 -11.31 29.34
C PHE A 199 21.24 -11.82 30.62
N PHE A 200 22.39 -12.49 30.49
CA PHE A 200 23.17 -12.96 31.63
C PHE A 200 23.76 -11.82 32.46
N ALA A 201 24.18 -10.72 31.82
CA ALA A 201 24.65 -9.53 32.51
C ALA A 201 23.52 -8.88 33.33
N GLU A 202 22.30 -8.82 32.77
CA GLU A 202 21.13 -8.31 33.48
C GLU A 202 20.71 -9.21 34.65
N ALA A 203 20.74 -10.55 34.46
CA ALA A 203 20.44 -11.50 35.53
C ALA A 203 21.47 -11.45 36.67
N ARG A 204 22.77 -11.36 36.34
CA ARG A 204 23.86 -11.18 37.33
C ARG A 204 23.74 -9.85 38.07
N ALA A 205 23.37 -8.77 37.39
CA ALA A 205 23.14 -7.47 38.03
C ALA A 205 22.00 -7.52 39.06
N LYS A 206 20.98 -8.36 38.81
CA LYS A 206 19.86 -8.62 39.75
C LYS A 206 20.20 -9.67 40.82
N ARG A 207 21.44 -10.17 40.87
CA ARG A 207 21.87 -11.32 41.72
C ARG A 207 20.98 -12.56 41.57
N CYS A 208 20.35 -12.72 40.41
CA CYS A 208 19.53 -13.88 40.10
C CYS A 208 20.40 -14.89 39.34
N HIS A 209 20.55 -16.09 39.90
CA HIS A 209 21.28 -17.19 39.26
C HIS A 209 20.33 -18.21 38.61
N THR A 210 19.02 -18.00 38.73
CA THR A 210 17.97 -18.84 38.16
C THR A 210 17.23 -18.10 37.05
N TYR A 211 16.88 -18.81 35.97
CA TYR A 211 16.21 -18.21 34.81
C TYR A 211 14.79 -18.77 34.69
N THR A 212 13.78 -17.91 34.85
CA THR A 212 12.37 -18.31 34.71
C THR A 212 11.88 -18.19 33.27
N LEU A 213 10.83 -18.93 32.91
CA LEU A 213 10.22 -18.84 31.58
C LEU A 213 9.68 -17.42 31.30
N SER A 214 9.11 -16.78 32.32
CA SER A 214 8.57 -15.42 32.20
C SER A 214 9.66 -14.42 31.82
N ASP A 215 10.83 -14.48 32.46
CA ASP A 215 11.95 -13.58 32.17
C ASP A 215 12.50 -13.81 30.76
N LEU A 216 12.60 -15.08 30.35
CA LEU A 216 13.08 -15.43 29.02
C LEU A 216 12.10 -15.00 27.91
N LEU A 217 10.79 -15.17 28.12
CA LEU A 217 9.79 -14.73 27.15
C LEU A 217 9.70 -13.20 27.09
N ALA A 218 9.79 -12.50 28.23
CA ALA A 218 9.86 -11.04 28.27
C ALA A 218 11.12 -10.52 27.55
N TYR A 219 12.24 -11.22 27.69
CA TYR A 219 13.47 -10.93 26.95
C TYR A 219 13.28 -11.16 25.43
N ALA A 220 12.68 -12.27 25.02
CA ALA A 220 12.41 -12.58 23.62
C ALA A 220 11.42 -11.59 22.96
N GLU A 221 10.44 -11.08 23.72
CA GLU A 221 9.49 -10.06 23.24
C GLU A 221 10.15 -8.68 23.11
N SER A 222 11.03 -8.31 24.04
CA SER A 222 11.79 -7.06 23.98
C SER A 222 12.93 -7.08 22.95
N HIS A 223 13.40 -8.27 22.57
CA HIS A 223 14.49 -8.48 21.61
C HIS A 223 14.05 -9.36 20.42
N PRO A 224 13.38 -8.77 19.40
CA PRO A 224 12.81 -9.52 18.26
C PRO A 224 13.84 -10.28 17.41
N TRP A 225 15.13 -10.07 17.63
CA TRP A 225 16.19 -10.82 16.96
C TRP A 225 16.32 -12.25 17.52
N LEU A 226 16.01 -12.50 18.80
CA LEU A 226 16.14 -13.84 19.41
C LEU A 226 15.15 -14.82 18.79
N PRO A 227 13.83 -14.54 18.72
CA PRO A 227 12.89 -15.37 17.97
C PRO A 227 13.28 -15.59 16.50
N LYS A 228 13.84 -14.57 15.83
CA LYS A 228 14.27 -14.67 14.43
C LYS A 228 15.51 -15.53 14.26
N LEU A 229 16.46 -15.45 15.20
CA LEU A 229 17.66 -16.26 15.24
C LEU A 229 17.30 -17.73 15.42
N LEU A 230 16.41 -18.03 16.36
CA LEU A 230 15.90 -19.39 16.59
C LEU A 230 15.11 -19.92 15.38
N ASP A 231 14.29 -19.09 14.74
CA ASP A 231 13.61 -19.49 13.50
C ASP A 231 14.57 -19.75 12.34
N ARG A 232 15.64 -18.96 12.23
CA ARG A 232 16.68 -19.15 11.20
C ARG A 232 17.42 -20.46 11.43
N GLN A 233 17.83 -20.71 12.66
CA GLN A 233 18.45 -21.96 13.11
C GLN A 233 17.60 -23.18 12.75
N VAL A 234 16.33 -23.18 13.16
CA VAL A 234 15.39 -24.26 12.83
C VAL A 234 15.24 -24.40 11.32
N TRP A 235 15.08 -23.29 10.59
CA TRP A 235 14.96 -23.31 9.13
C TRP A 235 16.14 -23.96 8.41
N HIS A 236 17.38 -23.72 8.88
CA HIS A 236 18.59 -24.34 8.32
C HIS A 236 18.63 -25.86 8.55
N ILE A 237 18.00 -26.34 9.61
CA ILE A 237 17.93 -27.76 9.93
C ILE A 237 16.87 -28.51 9.10
N LEU A 238 15.76 -27.85 8.74
CA LEU A 238 14.62 -28.54 8.14
C LEU A 238 14.96 -29.24 6.81
N PRO A 239 14.48 -30.48 6.59
CA PRO A 239 14.54 -31.15 5.30
C PRO A 239 13.90 -30.31 4.19
N ASP A 240 14.46 -30.38 2.97
CA ASP A 240 13.96 -29.63 1.81
C ASP A 240 12.48 -29.90 1.53
N ALA A 241 12.01 -31.14 1.74
CA ALA A 241 10.60 -31.51 1.58
C ALA A 241 9.67 -30.72 2.50
N ILE A 242 10.07 -30.48 3.76
CA ILE A 242 9.28 -29.72 4.74
C ILE A 242 9.33 -28.22 4.41
N ARG A 243 10.50 -27.70 4.02
CA ARG A 243 10.64 -26.30 3.55
C ARG A 243 9.79 -26.03 2.31
N LEU A 244 9.75 -26.96 1.35
CA LEU A 244 8.92 -26.89 0.16
C LEU A 244 7.42 -26.92 0.51
N LYS A 245 7.00 -27.74 1.47
CA LYS A 245 5.61 -27.76 1.96
C LYS A 245 5.21 -26.42 2.58
N TYR A 246 6.07 -25.86 3.44
CA TYR A 246 5.86 -24.53 4.03
C TYR A 246 5.77 -23.42 2.96
N HIS A 247 6.65 -23.45 1.97
CA HIS A 247 6.59 -22.51 0.85
C HIS A 247 5.28 -22.67 0.05
N ARG A 248 4.86 -23.90 -0.26
CA ARG A 248 3.59 -24.15 -0.96
C ARG A 248 2.39 -23.58 -0.21
N ASP A 249 2.33 -23.73 1.11
CA ASP A 249 1.25 -23.18 1.93
C ASP A 249 1.27 -21.64 1.94
N LYS A 250 2.45 -21.03 2.08
CA LYS A 250 2.61 -19.56 2.05
C LYS A 250 2.32 -18.97 0.66
N TYR A 251 2.67 -19.67 -0.41
CA TYR A 251 2.30 -19.33 -1.79
C TYR A 251 0.80 -19.51 -2.02
N GLY A 252 0.16 -20.53 -1.45
CA GLY A 252 -1.30 -20.70 -1.51
C GLY A 252 -2.07 -19.51 -0.92
N PHE A 253 -1.64 -19.02 0.26
CA PHE A 253 -2.22 -17.81 0.87
C PHE A 253 -1.97 -16.54 0.05
N SER A 254 -0.79 -16.40 -0.57
CA SER A 254 -0.49 -15.22 -1.40
C SER A 254 -1.24 -15.25 -2.74
N VAL A 255 -1.42 -16.42 -3.35
CA VAL A 255 -2.26 -16.60 -4.55
C VAL A 255 -3.71 -16.27 -4.23
N LEU A 256 -4.28 -16.78 -3.13
CA LEU A 256 -5.63 -16.44 -2.69
C LEU A 256 -5.81 -14.94 -2.46
N ARG A 257 -4.82 -14.27 -1.84
CA ARG A 257 -4.84 -12.83 -1.64
C ARG A 257 -4.75 -12.06 -2.95
N VAL A 258 -3.91 -12.50 -3.89
CA VAL A 258 -3.79 -11.90 -5.23
C VAL A 258 -5.08 -12.11 -6.03
N GLU A 259 -5.75 -13.24 -5.91
CA GLU A 259 -7.04 -13.50 -6.55
C GLU A 259 -8.16 -12.65 -5.96
N GLN A 260 -8.19 -12.47 -4.63
CA GLN A 260 -9.12 -11.56 -3.95
C GLN A 260 -8.92 -10.10 -4.38
N GLU A 261 -7.66 -9.66 -4.50
CA GLU A 261 -7.33 -8.32 -5.00
C GLU A 261 -7.67 -8.17 -6.49
N ARG A 262 -7.38 -9.17 -7.32
CA ARG A 262 -7.81 -9.21 -8.73
C ARG A 262 -9.33 -9.14 -8.84
N TYR A 263 -10.06 -9.84 -7.97
CA TYR A 263 -11.52 -9.78 -7.88
C TYR A 263 -12.01 -8.39 -7.49
N ALA A 264 -11.43 -7.77 -6.46
CA ALA A 264 -11.75 -6.41 -6.03
C ALA A 264 -11.50 -5.38 -7.14
N VAL A 265 -10.38 -5.50 -7.88
CA VAL A 265 -10.07 -4.65 -9.03
C VAL A 265 -11.06 -4.86 -10.17
N ARG A 266 -11.42 -6.10 -10.50
CA ARG A 266 -12.44 -6.41 -11.52
C ARG A 266 -13.80 -5.85 -11.14
N LEU A 267 -14.20 -5.95 -9.87
CA LEU A 267 -15.45 -5.39 -9.36
C LEU A 267 -15.44 -3.86 -9.43
N GLN A 268 -14.33 -3.22 -9.03
CA GLN A 268 -14.16 -1.77 -9.16
C GLN A 268 -14.18 -1.33 -10.63
N LEU A 269 -13.57 -2.10 -11.53
CA LEU A 269 -13.61 -1.82 -12.96
C LEU A 269 -15.05 -1.90 -13.45
N ALA A 270 -15.79 -2.97 -13.13
CA ALA A 270 -17.18 -3.19 -13.50
C ALA A 270 -18.11 -2.09 -12.97
N VAL A 271 -17.96 -1.69 -11.69
CA VAL A 271 -18.68 -0.57 -11.08
C VAL A 271 -18.35 0.75 -11.78
N ARG A 272 -17.09 0.94 -12.21
CA ARG A 272 -16.67 2.11 -12.98
C ARG A 272 -17.23 2.12 -14.39
N THR A 273 -17.29 0.98 -15.09
CA THR A 273 -17.95 0.87 -16.40
C THR A 273 -19.46 1.11 -16.27
N TRP A 274 -20.10 0.55 -15.24
CA TRP A 274 -21.52 0.78 -14.95
C TRP A 274 -21.84 2.24 -14.61
N SER A 275 -21.06 2.88 -13.75
CA SER A 275 -21.23 4.32 -13.44
C SER A 275 -20.95 5.24 -14.63
N LEU A 276 -20.02 4.88 -15.52
CA LEU A 276 -19.78 5.58 -16.79
C LEU A 276 -20.89 5.35 -17.82
N ALA A 277 -21.50 4.16 -17.85
CA ALA A 277 -22.65 3.83 -18.70
C ALA A 277 -23.93 4.54 -18.22
N ALA A 278 -24.18 4.56 -16.91
CA ALA A 278 -25.32 5.24 -16.28
C ALA A 278 -25.24 6.77 -16.46
N SER A 279 -24.05 7.36 -16.31
CA SER A 279 -23.85 8.80 -16.55
C SER A 279 -23.97 9.19 -18.02
N ARG A 280 -23.56 8.34 -18.96
CA ARG A 280 -23.81 8.56 -20.40
C ARG A 280 -25.29 8.47 -20.75
N ALA A 281 -26.05 7.54 -20.16
CA ALA A 281 -27.50 7.45 -20.34
C ALA A 281 -28.25 8.67 -19.74
N HIS A 282 -27.80 9.20 -18.61
CA HIS A 282 -28.33 10.45 -18.06
C HIS A 282 -27.97 11.68 -18.91
N LEU A 283 -26.74 11.75 -19.45
CA LEU A 283 -26.32 12.84 -20.33
C LEU A 283 -27.04 12.78 -21.68
N HIS A 284 -27.34 11.59 -22.19
CA HIS A 284 -28.14 11.40 -23.40
C HIS A 284 -29.59 11.83 -23.17
N ARG A 285 -30.22 11.42 -22.06
CA ARG A 285 -31.56 11.89 -21.67
C ARG A 285 -31.59 13.40 -21.43
N TRP A 286 -30.53 13.99 -20.87
CA TRP A 286 -30.44 15.45 -20.70
C TRP A 286 -30.18 16.18 -22.02
N ARG A 287 -29.38 15.62 -22.94
CA ARG A 287 -29.20 16.15 -24.31
C ARG A 287 -30.50 16.07 -25.11
N GLU A 288 -31.23 14.98 -24.98
CA GLU A 288 -32.53 14.78 -25.61
C GLU A 288 -33.57 15.73 -25.02
N TRP A 289 -33.62 15.87 -23.69
CA TRP A 289 -34.48 16.84 -23.01
C TRP A 289 -34.14 18.29 -23.36
N THR A 290 -32.86 18.66 -23.45
CA THR A 290 -32.45 20.02 -23.87
C THR A 290 -32.73 20.27 -25.35
N HIS A 291 -32.56 19.27 -26.22
CA HIS A 291 -32.92 19.34 -27.63
C HIS A 291 -34.44 19.48 -27.82
N LEU A 292 -35.25 18.66 -27.12
CA LEU A 292 -36.71 18.73 -27.13
C LEU A 292 -37.21 20.04 -26.51
N SER A 293 -36.61 20.52 -25.41
CA SER A 293 -36.95 21.82 -24.81
C SER A 293 -36.60 22.99 -25.73
N ARG A 294 -35.50 22.93 -26.48
CA ARG A 294 -35.16 23.94 -27.50
C ARG A 294 -36.12 23.88 -28.69
N ARG A 295 -36.53 22.67 -29.15
CA ARG A 295 -37.58 22.52 -30.16
C ARG A 295 -38.92 23.06 -29.67
N LYS A 296 -39.30 22.81 -28.41
CA LYS A 296 -40.52 23.34 -27.80
C LYS A 296 -40.49 24.87 -27.72
N LYS A 297 -39.39 25.46 -27.23
CA LYS A 297 -39.23 26.94 -27.20
C LYS A 297 -39.18 27.58 -28.59
N ARG A 298 -38.57 26.93 -29.58
CA ARG A 298 -38.63 27.39 -30.99
C ARG A 298 -40.05 27.24 -31.56
N GLY A 299 -40.75 26.17 -31.21
CA GLY A 299 -42.14 25.94 -31.56
C GLY A 299 -43.08 26.98 -30.93
N GLU A 300 -42.88 27.32 -29.65
CA GLU A 300 -43.63 28.38 -28.96
C GLU A 300 -43.32 29.76 -29.54
N ARG A 301 -42.05 30.08 -29.85
CA ARG A 301 -41.70 31.33 -30.54
C ARG A 301 -42.26 31.39 -31.96
N HIS A 302 -42.21 30.28 -32.69
CA HIS A 302 -42.82 30.17 -34.01
C HIS A 302 -44.35 30.29 -33.92
N TRP A 303 -44.98 29.67 -32.92
CA TRP A 303 -46.42 29.79 -32.67
C TRP A 303 -46.80 31.22 -32.27
N GLN A 304 -46.03 31.90 -31.41
CA GLN A 304 -46.22 33.32 -31.07
C GLN A 304 -46.02 34.23 -32.27
N LEU A 305 -45.01 33.98 -33.12
CA LEU A 305 -44.81 34.69 -34.38
C LEU A 305 -45.94 34.43 -35.37
N VAL A 306 -46.45 33.19 -35.45
CA VAL A 306 -47.61 32.81 -36.27
C VAL A 306 -48.90 33.43 -35.72
N GLN A 307 -49.06 33.56 -34.40
CA GLN A 307 -50.22 34.22 -33.77
C GLN A 307 -50.17 35.74 -33.94
N CYS A 308 -49.00 36.38 -33.80
CA CYS A 308 -48.82 37.80 -34.14
C CYS A 308 -49.01 38.05 -35.64
N ALA A 309 -48.48 37.16 -36.50
CA ALA A 309 -48.70 37.22 -37.95
C ALA A 309 -50.16 36.95 -38.31
N ARG A 310 -50.89 36.09 -37.58
CA ARG A 310 -52.34 35.86 -37.73
C ARG A 310 -53.18 37.01 -37.20
N GLY A 311 -52.75 37.71 -36.15
CA GLY A 311 -53.38 38.94 -35.67
C GLY A 311 -53.23 40.10 -36.66
N LEU A 312 -52.04 40.26 -37.23
CA LEU A 312 -51.75 41.21 -38.32
C LEU A 312 -52.40 40.79 -39.64
N ALA A 313 -52.52 39.48 -39.92
CA ALA A 313 -53.26 38.94 -41.06
C ALA A 313 -54.77 39.11 -40.88
N GLY A 314 -55.32 38.95 -39.68
CA GLY A 314 -56.74 39.20 -39.38
C GLY A 314 -57.15 40.66 -39.59
N PHE A 315 -56.25 41.60 -39.28
CA PHE A 315 -56.42 43.03 -39.57
C PHE A 315 -56.32 43.32 -41.09
N ARG A 316 -55.46 42.59 -41.81
CA ARG A 316 -55.39 42.60 -43.29
C ARG A 316 -56.58 41.89 -43.96
N ASP A 317 -57.15 40.86 -43.34
CA ASP A 317 -58.24 40.02 -43.84
C ASP A 317 -59.60 40.73 -43.77
N HIS A 318 -59.75 41.67 -42.84
CA HIS A 318 -60.90 42.59 -42.84
C HIS A 318 -60.86 43.54 -44.06
N CYS A 319 -59.68 44.03 -44.43
CA CYS A 319 -59.46 44.78 -45.67
C CYS A 319 -59.54 43.89 -46.93
N HIS A 320 -59.18 42.61 -46.82
CA HIS A 320 -59.20 41.63 -47.91
C HIS A 320 -60.59 41.04 -48.20
N ARG A 321 -61.53 41.04 -47.26
CA ARG A 321 -62.94 40.64 -47.51
C ARG A 321 -63.64 41.52 -48.56
N ARG A 322 -63.24 42.78 -48.73
CA ARG A 322 -63.70 43.64 -49.85
C ARG A 322 -63.09 43.23 -51.20
N ARG A 323 -61.89 42.62 -51.22
CA ARG A 323 -61.23 42.11 -52.43
C ARG A 323 -61.62 40.67 -52.77
N TRP A 324 -62.08 39.91 -51.77
CA TRP A 324 -62.53 38.52 -51.85
C TRP A 324 -63.70 38.30 -52.85
N MET A 325 -64.53 39.31 -53.10
CA MET A 325 -65.57 39.21 -54.15
C MET A 325 -64.99 39.17 -55.57
N HIS A 326 -63.83 39.77 -55.84
CA HIS A 326 -63.21 39.77 -57.18
C HIS A 326 -62.47 38.46 -57.51
N VAL A 327 -62.05 37.68 -56.51
CA VAL A 327 -61.14 36.53 -56.73
C VAL A 327 -61.89 35.20 -56.95
N ARG A 328 -63.23 35.20 -56.84
CA ARG A 328 -64.06 34.06 -57.26
C ARG A 328 -63.86 33.65 -58.72
N GLU A 329 -63.32 34.54 -59.55
CA GLU A 329 -62.91 34.27 -60.93
C GLU A 329 -61.66 33.36 -61.04
N VAL A 330 -60.77 33.38 -60.04
CA VAL A 330 -59.54 32.57 -60.00
C VAL A 330 -59.78 31.16 -59.44
N VAL A 331 -60.93 30.96 -58.76
CA VAL A 331 -61.36 29.67 -58.16
C VAL A 331 -61.50 28.56 -59.22
N ALA A 332 -61.70 28.90 -60.49
CA ALA A 332 -61.73 27.93 -61.59
C ALA A 332 -60.36 27.28 -61.88
N ARG A 333 -59.24 28.00 -61.67
CA ARG A 333 -57.88 27.46 -61.90
C ARG A 333 -57.36 26.60 -60.74
N THR A 334 -57.97 26.68 -59.56
CA THR A 334 -57.51 26.01 -58.34
C THR A 334 -58.01 24.56 -58.18
N GLN A 335 -58.92 24.07 -59.03
CA GLN A 335 -59.36 22.67 -58.99
C GLN A 335 -58.34 21.68 -59.60
N TYR A 336 -57.49 22.13 -60.54
CA TYR A 336 -56.46 21.28 -61.17
C TYR A 336 -55.28 20.94 -60.25
N HIS A 337 -54.87 21.85 -59.36
CA HIS A 337 -53.74 21.61 -58.44
C HIS A 337 -54.12 20.89 -57.13
N LYS A 338 -55.40 20.83 -56.74
CA LYS A 338 -55.86 20.14 -55.52
C LYS A 338 -55.76 18.61 -55.64
N SER A 339 -55.96 18.05 -56.82
CA SER A 339 -55.83 16.60 -57.07
C SER A 339 -54.37 16.12 -57.00
N LEU A 340 -53.42 16.94 -57.48
CA LEU A 340 -52.00 16.61 -57.45
C LEU A 340 -51.40 16.69 -56.02
N LEU A 341 -51.79 17.70 -55.24
CA LEU A 341 -51.34 17.89 -53.85
C LEU A 341 -51.91 16.83 -52.89
N ALA A 342 -53.16 16.39 -53.11
CA ALA A 342 -53.75 15.31 -52.33
C ALA A 342 -52.99 13.99 -52.51
N ARG A 343 -52.52 13.69 -53.74
CA ARG A 343 -51.79 12.46 -54.04
C ARG A 343 -50.38 12.45 -53.42
N VAL A 344 -49.65 13.56 -53.53
CA VAL A 344 -48.29 13.69 -52.94
C VAL A 344 -48.33 13.66 -51.41
N ILE A 345 -49.35 14.23 -50.78
CA ILE A 345 -49.48 14.20 -49.31
C ILE A 345 -49.89 12.80 -48.82
N LEU A 346 -50.74 12.08 -49.55
CA LEU A 346 -51.08 10.70 -49.21
C LEU A 346 -49.85 9.78 -49.34
N ASP A 347 -49.04 9.93 -50.38
CA ASP A 347 -47.81 9.15 -50.57
C ASP A 347 -46.77 9.48 -49.48
N TRP A 348 -46.66 10.76 -49.09
CA TRP A 348 -45.80 11.18 -47.98
C TRP A 348 -46.27 10.64 -46.63
N CYS A 349 -47.57 10.68 -46.35
CA CYS A 349 -48.16 10.10 -45.15
C CYS A 349 -47.92 8.59 -45.10
N PHE A 350 -48.13 7.88 -46.22
CA PHE A 350 -47.86 6.46 -46.34
C PHE A 350 -46.39 6.13 -46.06
N PHE A 351 -45.46 6.87 -46.68
CA PHE A 351 -44.02 6.73 -46.44
C PHE A 351 -43.65 6.93 -44.97
N GLN A 352 -44.19 7.97 -44.31
CA GLN A 352 -43.94 8.25 -42.90
C GLN A 352 -44.48 7.15 -41.98
N THR A 353 -45.70 6.65 -42.26
CA THR A 353 -46.30 5.56 -41.48
C THR A 353 -45.56 4.24 -41.68
N ALA A 354 -45.12 3.92 -42.90
CA ALA A 354 -44.32 2.74 -43.19
C ALA A 354 -42.95 2.79 -42.50
N TRP A 355 -42.30 3.96 -42.47
CA TRP A 355 -41.04 4.16 -41.75
C TRP A 355 -41.19 4.00 -40.24
N ARG A 356 -42.24 4.57 -39.63
CA ARG A 356 -42.51 4.39 -38.20
C ARG A 356 -42.82 2.93 -37.85
N ALA A 357 -43.54 2.24 -38.72
CA ALA A 357 -43.77 0.81 -38.55
C ALA A 357 -42.43 0.05 -38.62
N LEU A 358 -41.60 0.28 -39.64
CA LEU A 358 -40.27 -0.34 -39.75
C LEU A 358 -39.40 -0.10 -38.51
N ASP A 359 -39.36 1.12 -37.98
CA ASP A 359 -38.63 1.45 -36.74
C ASP A 359 -39.20 0.73 -35.52
N MET A 360 -40.53 0.66 -35.38
CA MET A 360 -41.18 -0.09 -34.30
C MET A 360 -40.89 -1.60 -34.40
N TRP A 361 -40.94 -2.16 -35.61
CA TRP A 361 -40.63 -3.57 -35.85
C TRP A 361 -39.13 -3.87 -35.65
N ALA A 362 -38.24 -2.95 -36.02
CA ALA A 362 -36.80 -3.04 -35.75
C ALA A 362 -36.49 -2.94 -34.25
N ALA A 363 -37.17 -2.03 -33.53
CA ALA A 363 -37.07 -1.90 -32.08
C ALA A 363 -37.60 -3.16 -31.37
N ALA A 364 -38.76 -3.68 -31.76
CA ALA A 364 -39.33 -4.91 -31.22
C ALA A 364 -38.45 -6.14 -31.55
N ARG A 365 -37.85 -6.20 -32.74
CA ARG A 365 -36.88 -7.25 -33.12
C ARG A 365 -35.60 -7.14 -32.31
N ALA A 366 -35.12 -5.93 -32.02
CA ALA A 366 -33.97 -5.69 -31.16
C ALA A 366 -34.28 -6.05 -29.68
N GLU A 367 -35.45 -5.73 -29.16
CA GLU A 367 -35.89 -6.12 -27.81
C GLU A 367 -36.08 -7.63 -27.66
N ARG A 368 -36.61 -8.33 -28.68
CA ARG A 368 -36.76 -9.80 -28.64
C ARG A 368 -35.43 -10.55 -28.77
N SER A 369 -34.41 -9.97 -29.41
CA SER A 369 -33.13 -10.65 -29.70
C SER A 369 -31.98 -10.31 -28.73
N ARG A 370 -32.06 -9.19 -27.99
CA ARG A 370 -30.95 -8.69 -27.16
C ARG A 370 -30.80 -9.36 -25.78
N PRO A 371 -31.86 -9.67 -25.02
CA PRO A 371 -31.70 -10.32 -23.71
C PRO A 371 -31.20 -11.79 -23.79
N PRO A 372 -31.76 -12.68 -24.63
CA PRO A 372 -31.40 -14.10 -24.57
C PRO A 372 -30.05 -14.45 -25.20
N ARG A 373 -29.52 -13.66 -26.14
CA ARG A 373 -28.21 -13.96 -26.76
C ARG A 373 -27.01 -13.49 -25.94
N LEU A 374 -27.13 -12.37 -25.21
CA LEU A 374 -26.04 -11.84 -24.38
C LEU A 374 -26.06 -12.37 -22.95
N LEU A 375 -27.25 -12.63 -22.38
CA LEU A 375 -27.36 -13.04 -20.98
C LEU A 375 -27.27 -14.56 -20.81
N ARG A 376 -27.67 -15.38 -21.79
CA ARG A 376 -27.69 -16.84 -21.64
C ARG A 376 -26.29 -17.44 -21.36
N PRO A 377 -25.20 -17.07 -22.06
CA PRO A 377 -23.86 -17.58 -21.75
C PRO A 377 -23.35 -17.13 -20.38
N VAL A 378 -23.68 -15.88 -19.99
CA VAL A 378 -23.30 -15.32 -18.69
C VAL A 378 -24.07 -16.01 -17.56
N TYR A 379 -25.36 -16.27 -17.76
CA TYR A 379 -26.22 -16.93 -16.78
C TYR A 379 -25.87 -18.42 -16.64
N THR A 380 -25.57 -19.13 -17.74
CA THR A 380 -25.07 -20.52 -17.67
C THR A 380 -23.72 -20.60 -16.98
N ALA A 381 -22.79 -19.66 -17.25
CA ALA A 381 -21.51 -19.60 -16.55
C ALA A 381 -21.70 -19.29 -15.05
N TRP A 382 -22.69 -18.46 -14.71
CA TRP A 382 -23.01 -18.12 -13.32
C TRP A 382 -23.66 -19.30 -12.57
N ILE A 383 -24.53 -20.07 -13.23
CA ILE A 383 -25.11 -21.31 -12.70
C ILE A 383 -24.01 -22.36 -12.48
N GLN A 384 -23.14 -22.59 -13.47
CA GLN A 384 -22.02 -23.55 -13.33
C GLN A 384 -21.06 -23.12 -12.21
N TYR A 385 -20.77 -21.82 -12.11
CA TYR A 385 -19.94 -21.27 -11.04
C TYR A 385 -20.60 -21.44 -9.67
N THR A 386 -21.89 -21.17 -9.53
CA THR A 386 -22.61 -21.32 -8.25
C THR A 386 -22.72 -22.78 -7.83
N GLN A 387 -22.93 -23.71 -8.77
CA GLN A 387 -22.90 -25.15 -8.52
C GLN A 387 -21.52 -25.62 -8.04
N LEU A 388 -20.44 -25.17 -8.70
CA LEU A 388 -19.07 -25.47 -8.28
C LEU A 388 -18.77 -24.89 -6.87
N GLN A 389 -19.21 -23.66 -6.60
CA GLN A 389 -19.06 -23.05 -5.27
C GLN A 389 -19.84 -23.80 -4.20
N PHE A 390 -21.02 -24.35 -4.53
CA PHE A 390 -21.81 -25.15 -3.60
C PHE A 390 -21.12 -26.47 -3.27
N GLN A 391 -20.56 -27.16 -4.29
CA GLN A 391 -19.76 -28.37 -4.11
C GLN A 391 -18.52 -28.11 -3.24
N LEU A 392 -17.75 -27.07 -3.54
CA LEU A 392 -16.57 -26.69 -2.75
C LEU A 392 -16.92 -26.30 -1.30
N ARG A 393 -18.07 -25.66 -1.07
CA ARG A 393 -18.55 -25.37 0.30
C ARG A 393 -18.94 -26.65 1.04
N ARG A 394 -19.57 -27.60 0.36
CA ARG A 394 -19.95 -28.90 0.93
C ARG A 394 -18.71 -29.71 1.30
N GLU A 395 -17.73 -29.81 0.41
CA GLU A 395 -16.45 -30.48 0.69
C GLU A 395 -15.71 -29.83 1.87
N ARG A 396 -15.67 -28.48 1.91
CA ARG A 396 -15.10 -27.75 3.06
C ARG A 396 -15.85 -28.03 4.36
N HIS A 397 -17.18 -28.07 4.31
CA HIS A 397 -18.00 -28.39 5.48
C HIS A 397 -17.71 -29.81 5.97
N GLU A 398 -17.62 -30.78 5.07
CA GLU A 398 -17.28 -32.17 5.39
C GLU A 398 -15.87 -32.29 6.02
N ILE A 399 -14.88 -31.58 5.48
CA ILE A 399 -13.53 -31.50 6.06
C ILE A 399 -13.54 -30.85 7.45
N CYS A 400 -14.29 -29.75 7.63
CA CYS A 400 -14.42 -29.08 8.93
C CYS A 400 -15.12 -29.96 9.96
N VAL A 401 -16.17 -30.69 9.57
CA VAL A 401 -16.88 -31.64 10.45
C VAL A 401 -15.95 -32.80 10.82
N ALA A 402 -15.17 -33.34 9.87
CA ALA A 402 -14.18 -34.37 10.16
C ALA A 402 -13.11 -33.90 11.16
N LYS A 403 -12.57 -32.68 10.97
CA LYS A 403 -11.62 -32.07 11.91
C LYS A 403 -12.24 -31.80 13.28
N ALA A 404 -13.48 -31.31 13.34
CA ALA A 404 -14.17 -31.08 14.60
C ALA A 404 -14.41 -32.39 15.37
N ARG A 405 -14.73 -33.49 14.67
CA ARG A 405 -14.83 -34.83 15.28
C ARG A 405 -13.49 -35.32 15.80
N ALA A 406 -12.41 -35.14 15.05
CA ALA A 406 -11.06 -35.52 15.48
C ALA A 406 -10.60 -34.73 16.72
N VAL A 407 -10.81 -33.40 16.73
CA VAL A 407 -10.49 -32.54 17.88
C VAL A 407 -11.33 -32.92 19.10
N ARG A 408 -12.63 -33.21 18.92
CA ARG A 408 -13.50 -33.66 20.02
C ARG A 408 -13.03 -35.00 20.60
N ALA A 409 -12.62 -35.96 19.78
CA ALA A 409 -12.08 -37.23 20.25
C ALA A 409 -10.77 -37.05 21.03
N GLN A 410 -9.89 -36.16 20.55
CA GLN A 410 -8.63 -35.84 21.21
C GLN A 410 -8.86 -35.13 22.56
N LEU A 411 -9.81 -34.19 22.63
CA LEU A 411 -10.21 -33.51 23.87
C LEU A 411 -10.82 -34.48 24.89
N LEU A 412 -11.64 -35.43 24.45
CA LEU A 412 -12.18 -36.47 25.34
C LEU A 412 -11.06 -37.34 25.92
N GLN A 413 -10.06 -37.72 25.11
CA GLN A 413 -8.89 -38.45 25.59
C GLN A 413 -8.04 -37.65 26.59
N THR A 414 -7.78 -36.36 26.32
CA THR A 414 -6.99 -35.53 27.24
C THR A 414 -7.74 -35.27 28.55
N MET A 415 -9.06 -35.08 28.51
CA MET A 415 -9.87 -34.93 29.72
C MET A 415 -9.86 -36.19 30.59
N VAL A 416 -9.97 -37.37 29.99
CA VAL A 416 -9.92 -38.65 30.73
C VAL A 416 -8.53 -38.86 31.34
N ALA A 417 -7.46 -38.55 30.61
CA ALA A 417 -6.08 -38.66 31.11
C ALA A 417 -5.76 -37.64 32.23
N ALA A 418 -6.27 -36.41 32.12
CA ALA A 418 -6.11 -35.39 33.15
C ALA A 418 -6.90 -35.76 34.43
N TRP A 419 -8.07 -36.37 34.29
CA TRP A 419 -8.86 -36.84 35.42
C TRP A 419 -8.16 -37.98 36.18
N THR A 420 -7.60 -38.97 35.49
CA THR A 420 -6.80 -40.04 36.14
C THR A 420 -5.56 -39.50 36.84
N TYR A 421 -4.88 -38.50 36.26
CA TYR A 421 -3.75 -37.83 36.90
C TYR A 421 -4.15 -37.08 38.19
N PHE A 422 -5.29 -36.37 38.16
CA PHE A 422 -5.77 -35.59 39.31
C PHE A 422 -6.15 -36.47 40.52
N VAL A 423 -6.69 -37.67 40.27
CA VAL A 423 -7.02 -38.65 41.31
C VAL A 423 -5.75 -39.23 41.98
N VAL A 424 -4.66 -39.36 41.23
CA VAL A 424 -3.35 -39.82 41.75
C VAL A 424 -2.64 -38.71 42.56
N LEU A 425 -2.79 -37.44 42.14
CA LEU A 425 -2.18 -36.28 42.80
C LEU A 425 -2.81 -36.00 44.18
N GLN A 426 -4.14 -36.05 44.30
CA GLN A 426 -4.84 -35.89 45.59
C GLN A 426 -4.42 -36.92 46.66
N LYS A 427 -3.94 -38.09 46.25
CA LYS A 427 -3.46 -39.14 47.17
C LYS A 427 -2.06 -38.83 47.71
N ARG A 428 -1.25 -38.05 46.98
CA ARG A 428 0.12 -37.65 47.33
C ARG A 428 0.16 -36.37 48.15
N ASP A 429 -0.70 -35.40 47.88
CA ASP A 429 -0.75 -34.13 48.63
C ASP A 429 -1.16 -34.33 50.11
N ARG A 430 -2.00 -35.33 50.40
CA ARG A 430 -2.32 -35.75 51.77
C ARG A 430 -1.12 -36.35 52.54
N GLN A 431 -0.08 -36.80 51.83
CA GLN A 431 1.13 -37.38 52.43
C GLN A 431 2.25 -36.34 52.63
N ALA A 432 2.23 -35.25 51.85
CA ALA A 432 3.21 -34.16 51.91
C ALA A 432 2.87 -33.15 53.01
N ALA A 433 1.57 -32.86 53.24
CA ALA A 433 1.11 -31.94 54.29
C ALA A 433 1.54 -32.37 55.72
N ALA A 434 1.71 -33.67 55.98
CA ALA A 434 2.15 -34.19 57.28
C ALA A 434 3.65 -33.93 57.60
N ARG A 435 4.46 -33.47 56.63
CA ARG A 435 5.92 -33.29 56.79
C ARG A 435 6.35 -31.83 56.92
N GLN A 436 5.51 -30.89 56.49
CA GLN A 436 5.84 -29.46 56.47
C GLN A 436 5.57 -28.75 57.80
N ASP A 437 4.66 -29.27 58.62
CA ASP A 437 4.31 -28.69 59.92
C ASP A 437 5.45 -28.80 60.97
N ALA A 438 6.50 -29.60 60.71
CA ALA A 438 7.63 -29.82 61.62
C ALA A 438 8.78 -28.79 61.49
N MET A 439 8.83 -27.99 60.42
CA MET A 439 10.01 -27.17 60.08
C MET A 439 9.86 -25.66 60.35
N VAL A 440 8.65 -25.16 60.56
CA VAL A 440 8.37 -23.70 60.51
C VAL A 440 8.59 -22.97 61.86
N ALA A 441 8.87 -23.69 62.96
CA ALA A 441 8.89 -23.11 64.31
C ALA A 441 10.21 -22.44 64.76
N ALA A 442 11.29 -22.45 63.96
CA ALA A 442 12.63 -22.08 64.46
C ALA A 442 13.20 -20.70 64.02
N ASP A 443 12.70 -20.08 62.94
CA ASP A 443 13.47 -19.02 62.23
C ASP A 443 12.98 -17.56 62.40
N ILE A 444 11.97 -17.31 63.23
CA ILE A 444 11.19 -16.06 63.13
C ILE A 444 11.86 -14.83 63.76
N GLU A 445 12.71 -14.94 64.80
CA GLU A 445 13.22 -13.74 65.52
C GLU A 445 14.67 -13.28 65.22
N ARG A 446 15.46 -14.02 64.45
CA ARG A 446 16.74 -13.48 63.92
C ARG A 446 16.50 -12.53 62.74
N ALA A 447 15.40 -12.72 62.02
CA ALA A 447 15.13 -12.02 60.78
C ALA A 447 14.64 -10.57 60.96
N ARG A 448 14.29 -10.14 62.18
CA ARG A 448 13.68 -8.83 62.44
C ARG A 448 14.70 -7.69 62.50
N VAL A 449 15.85 -7.89 63.16
CA VAL A 449 16.86 -6.84 63.40
C VAL A 449 17.78 -6.61 62.18
N GLU A 450 18.03 -7.65 61.37
CA GLU A 450 18.79 -7.51 60.11
C GLU A 450 18.02 -6.77 59.02
N ARG A 451 16.67 -6.79 59.08
CA ARG A 451 15.80 -6.08 58.12
C ARG A 451 15.93 -4.56 58.25
N GLU A 452 16.04 -4.02 59.46
CA GLU A 452 16.02 -2.57 59.69
C GLU A 452 17.32 -1.88 59.22
N VAL A 453 18.50 -2.50 59.39
CA VAL A 453 19.79 -1.97 58.90
C VAL A 453 19.98 -2.18 57.39
N ALA A 454 19.41 -3.25 56.83
CA ALA A 454 19.39 -3.48 55.39
C ALA A 454 18.50 -2.45 54.66
N GLN A 455 17.37 -2.07 55.26
CA GLN A 455 16.39 -1.17 54.66
C GLN A 455 16.95 0.24 54.39
N MET A 456 17.75 0.80 55.30
CA MET A 456 18.43 2.10 55.09
C MET A 456 19.48 2.06 53.95
N LYS A 457 20.25 0.97 53.82
CA LYS A 457 21.24 0.82 52.72
C LYS A 457 20.56 0.57 51.36
N ILE A 458 19.38 -0.03 51.39
CA ILE A 458 18.53 -0.27 50.22
C ILE A 458 17.94 1.05 49.73
N GLU A 459 17.48 1.94 50.62
CA GLU A 459 16.91 3.25 50.26
C GLU A 459 17.95 4.17 49.56
N ASP A 460 19.20 4.22 50.04
CA ASP A 460 20.30 4.99 49.42
C ASP A 460 20.82 4.39 48.10
N ALA A 461 20.72 3.06 47.94
CA ALA A 461 21.03 2.37 46.69
C ALA A 461 19.93 2.58 45.65
N ILE A 462 18.67 2.56 46.09
CA ILE A 462 17.49 2.86 45.25
C ILE A 462 17.56 4.29 44.73
N ALA A 463 17.91 5.28 45.57
CA ALA A 463 18.02 6.68 45.13
C ALA A 463 19.08 6.87 44.02
N ARG A 464 20.24 6.21 44.13
CA ARG A 464 21.30 6.24 43.10
C ARG A 464 20.92 5.47 41.83
N GLU A 465 20.21 4.35 41.98
CA GLU A 465 19.68 3.61 40.84
C GLU A 465 18.57 4.37 40.10
N VAL A 466 17.72 5.12 40.80
CA VAL A 466 16.67 5.94 40.18
C VAL A 466 17.29 7.00 39.29
N LEU A 467 18.29 7.74 39.78
CA LEU A 467 19.01 8.73 38.96
C LEU A 467 19.77 8.10 37.77
N ALA A 468 20.34 6.90 37.95
CA ALA A 468 21.00 6.16 36.86
C ALA A 468 19.98 5.60 35.84
N ARG A 469 18.80 5.18 36.29
CA ARG A 469 17.68 4.74 35.44
C ARG A 469 17.13 5.91 34.65
N GLU A 470 16.88 7.06 35.27
CA GLU A 470 16.45 8.28 34.57
C GLU A 470 17.45 8.68 33.49
N LYS A 471 18.75 8.66 33.78
CA LYS A 471 19.80 8.96 32.78
C LYS A 471 19.82 7.95 31.63
N LYS A 472 19.71 6.65 31.93
CA LYS A 472 19.60 5.58 30.91
C LYS A 472 18.31 5.67 30.11
N GLU A 473 17.20 6.08 30.71
CA GLU A 473 15.92 6.29 30.04
C GLU A 473 15.96 7.48 29.09
N VAL A 474 16.60 8.58 29.50
CA VAL A 474 16.86 9.73 28.61
C VAL A 474 17.75 9.33 27.43
N GLU A 475 18.79 8.53 27.65
CA GLU A 475 19.65 8.00 26.58
C GLU A 475 18.92 7.02 25.66
N ARG A 476 18.10 6.11 26.22
CA ARG A 476 17.22 5.22 25.45
C ARG A 476 16.19 6.00 24.64
N ALA A 477 15.63 7.07 25.19
CA ALA A 477 14.70 7.96 24.50
C ALA A 477 15.39 8.70 23.34
N ARG A 478 16.63 9.19 23.54
CA ARG A 478 17.46 9.77 22.46
C ARG A 478 17.78 8.75 21.37
N ALA A 479 18.20 7.53 21.74
CA ALA A 479 18.51 6.46 20.79
C ALA A 479 17.26 5.97 20.03
N ALA A 480 16.10 5.91 20.70
CA ALA A 480 14.81 5.61 20.07
C ALA A 480 14.39 6.72 19.09
N ALA A 481 14.56 7.99 19.47
CA ALA A 481 14.30 9.14 18.61
C ALA A 481 15.21 9.11 17.37
N PHE A 482 16.50 8.82 17.54
CA PHE A 482 17.45 8.69 16.43
C PHE A 482 17.06 7.56 15.47
N ARG A 483 16.71 6.37 16.00
CA ARG A 483 16.22 5.22 15.20
C ARG A 483 14.93 5.55 14.45
N ALA A 484 13.99 6.24 15.10
CA ALA A 484 12.75 6.67 14.46
C ALA A 484 13.02 7.65 13.31
N GLN A 485 13.94 8.60 13.50
CA GLN A 485 14.38 9.50 12.43
C GLN A 485 15.05 8.75 11.27
N THR A 486 15.91 7.76 11.54
CA THR A 486 16.56 6.96 10.49
C THR A 486 15.55 6.14 9.69
N GLU A 487 14.59 5.49 10.34
CA GLU A 487 13.52 4.76 9.67
C GLU A 487 12.61 5.68 8.84
N GLN A 488 12.36 6.90 9.32
CA GLN A 488 11.62 7.90 8.56
C GLN A 488 12.38 8.35 7.30
N ILE A 489 13.70 8.55 7.40
CA ILE A 489 14.57 8.85 6.25
C ILE A 489 14.55 7.69 5.23
N LYS A 490 14.68 6.44 5.68
CA LYS A 490 14.58 5.26 4.80
C LYS A 490 13.23 5.19 4.08
N LYS A 491 12.12 5.43 4.80
CA LYS A 491 10.77 5.48 4.20
C LYS A 491 10.66 6.60 3.16
N MET A 492 11.18 7.79 3.45
CA MET A 492 11.19 8.92 2.52
C MET A 492 12.01 8.62 1.27
N ARG A 493 13.19 7.97 1.40
CA ARG A 493 14.03 7.55 0.28
C ARG A 493 13.30 6.55 -0.62
N LYS A 494 12.71 5.50 -0.02
CA LYS A 494 11.91 4.51 -0.76
C LYS A 494 10.72 5.15 -1.50
N GLN A 495 10.08 6.15 -0.90
CA GLN A 495 9.00 6.90 -1.55
C GLN A 495 9.50 7.72 -2.74
N ARG A 496 10.68 8.37 -2.63
CA ARG A 496 11.30 9.10 -3.73
C ARG A 496 11.66 8.16 -4.88
N GLU A 497 12.32 7.04 -4.60
CA GLU A 497 12.67 6.02 -5.60
C GLU A 497 11.42 5.49 -6.33
N LEU A 498 10.31 5.27 -5.62
CA LEU A 498 9.03 4.89 -6.23
C LEU A 498 8.43 5.98 -7.13
N ILE A 499 8.58 7.26 -6.75
CA ILE A 499 8.13 8.39 -7.56
C ILE A 499 8.97 8.49 -8.82
N GLU A 500 10.29 8.42 -8.70
CA GLU A 500 11.27 8.45 -9.80
C GLU A 500 11.05 7.30 -10.78
N TYR A 501 10.83 6.08 -10.28
CA TYR A 501 10.48 4.94 -11.12
C TYR A 501 9.19 5.19 -11.93
N ARG A 502 8.16 5.73 -11.27
CA ARG A 502 6.88 6.04 -11.92
C ARG A 502 7.01 7.18 -12.94
N THR A 503 7.83 8.19 -12.67
CA THR A 503 8.07 9.29 -13.63
C THR A 503 8.88 8.80 -14.82
N ALA A 504 9.93 8.00 -14.60
CA ALA A 504 10.71 7.38 -15.65
C ALA A 504 9.84 6.53 -16.59
N LYS A 505 8.96 5.67 -16.06
CA LYS A 505 8.01 4.88 -16.86
C LYS A 505 7.04 5.74 -17.68
N LYS A 506 6.60 6.89 -17.14
CA LYS A 506 5.73 7.83 -17.87
C LYS A 506 6.49 8.53 -19.00
N ILE A 507 7.74 8.93 -18.76
CA ILE A 507 8.60 9.54 -19.77
C ILE A 507 8.91 8.54 -20.88
N GLU A 508 9.25 7.29 -20.54
CA GLU A 508 9.49 6.21 -21.49
C GLU A 508 8.26 5.95 -22.38
N ARG A 509 7.07 5.86 -21.77
CA ARG A 509 5.81 5.74 -22.51
C ARG A 509 5.58 6.94 -23.45
N GLN A 510 5.86 8.15 -22.99
CA GLN A 510 5.72 9.35 -23.79
C GLN A 510 6.65 9.33 -25.00
N ARG A 511 7.94 9.00 -24.79
CA ARG A 511 8.93 8.85 -25.86
C ARG A 511 8.50 7.82 -26.91
N ARG A 512 7.93 6.68 -26.49
CA ARG A 512 7.39 5.67 -27.42
C ARG A 512 6.24 6.21 -28.28
N LEU A 513 5.32 6.97 -27.68
CA LEU A 513 4.21 7.58 -28.41
C LEU A 513 4.70 8.64 -29.39
N ASP A 514 5.66 9.47 -28.98
CA ASP A 514 6.23 10.51 -29.83
C ASP A 514 7.00 9.87 -31.00
N ALA A 515 7.83 8.85 -30.75
CA ALA A 515 8.51 8.09 -31.81
C ALA A 515 7.55 7.41 -32.80
N ALA A 516 6.43 6.85 -32.31
CA ALA A 516 5.41 6.26 -33.18
C ALA A 516 4.70 7.32 -34.04
N ASN A 517 4.46 8.52 -33.49
CA ASN A 517 3.89 9.63 -34.26
C ASN A 517 4.89 10.12 -35.31
N ASP A 518 6.17 10.27 -34.96
CA ASP A 518 7.21 10.72 -35.90
C ASP A 518 7.38 9.71 -37.05
N ALA A 519 7.35 8.40 -36.76
CA ALA A 519 7.36 7.35 -37.78
C ALA A 519 6.15 7.44 -38.72
N ALA A 520 4.95 7.66 -38.19
CA ALA A 520 3.74 7.83 -39.00
C ALA A 520 3.82 9.08 -39.90
N TRP A 521 4.40 10.19 -39.41
CA TRP A 521 4.61 11.39 -40.22
C TRP A 521 5.63 11.15 -41.34
N ALA A 522 6.72 10.44 -41.07
CA ALA A 522 7.69 10.07 -42.11
C ALA A 522 7.06 9.20 -43.21
N GLU A 523 6.15 8.28 -42.84
CA GLU A 523 5.40 7.48 -43.82
C GLU A 523 4.46 8.35 -44.68
N ILE A 524 3.77 9.31 -44.05
CA ILE A 524 2.91 10.27 -44.77
C ILE A 524 3.75 11.14 -45.73
N GLU A 525 4.92 11.60 -45.29
CA GLU A 525 5.86 12.37 -46.12
C GLU A 525 6.33 11.57 -47.34
N ALA A 526 6.73 10.31 -47.15
CA ALA A 526 7.13 9.43 -48.24
C ALA A 526 5.98 9.19 -49.24
N MET A 527 4.77 8.90 -48.74
CA MET A 527 3.59 8.74 -49.58
C MET A 527 3.22 10.02 -50.33
N ALA A 528 3.32 11.19 -49.69
CA ALA A 528 3.03 12.48 -50.30
C ALA A 528 4.02 12.79 -51.42
N LYS A 529 5.32 12.57 -51.19
CA LYS A 529 6.37 12.71 -52.22
C LYS A 529 6.10 11.82 -53.43
N ALA A 530 5.80 10.54 -53.21
CA ALA A 530 5.50 9.59 -54.29
C ALA A 530 4.26 10.02 -55.11
N LYS A 531 3.16 10.38 -54.43
CA LYS A 531 1.93 10.85 -55.10
C LYS A 531 2.13 12.16 -55.85
N ALA A 532 2.91 13.09 -55.31
CA ALA A 532 3.22 14.35 -55.98
C ALA A 532 4.01 14.12 -57.28
N ARG A 533 5.00 13.22 -57.26
CA ARG A 533 5.76 12.85 -58.46
C ARG A 533 4.86 12.17 -59.50
N GLU A 534 4.03 11.22 -59.09
CA GLU A 534 3.09 10.53 -59.99
C GLU A 534 2.07 11.50 -60.61
N ALA A 535 1.51 12.40 -59.81
CA ALA A 535 0.56 13.41 -60.28
C ALA A 535 1.21 14.41 -61.25
N ALA A 536 2.43 14.87 -60.96
CA ALA A 536 3.17 15.76 -61.85
C ALA A 536 3.51 15.07 -63.18
N ALA A 537 3.95 13.81 -63.15
CA ALA A 537 4.22 13.02 -64.35
C ALA A 537 2.96 12.80 -65.20
N LYS A 538 1.82 12.48 -64.56
CA LYS A 538 0.52 12.36 -65.24
C LYS A 538 0.08 13.67 -65.88
N TRP A 539 0.28 14.80 -65.19
CA TRP A 539 -0.04 16.11 -65.74
C TRP A 539 0.84 16.47 -66.93
N LEU A 540 2.15 16.18 -66.87
CA LEU A 540 3.06 16.39 -68.00
C LEU A 540 2.72 15.55 -69.24
N ALA A 541 1.96 14.46 -69.09
CA ALA A 541 1.47 13.66 -70.22
C ALA A 541 0.26 14.30 -70.94
N THR A 542 -0.42 15.28 -70.32
CA THR A 542 -1.54 16.01 -70.92
C THR A 542 -1.06 16.96 -72.03
N PRO A 543 -1.91 17.36 -72.99
CA PRO A 543 -1.52 18.29 -74.05
C PRO A 543 -1.00 19.63 -73.51
N GLU A 544 -1.65 20.19 -72.49
CA GLU A 544 -1.21 21.43 -71.82
C GLU A 544 0.14 21.26 -71.12
N GLY A 545 0.34 20.13 -70.44
CA GLY A 545 1.61 19.81 -69.78
C GLY A 545 2.78 19.66 -70.76
N LYS A 546 2.54 19.01 -71.91
CA LYS A 546 3.54 18.89 -72.98
C LYS A 546 3.92 20.24 -73.58
N ALA A 547 2.95 21.13 -73.79
CA ALA A 547 3.21 22.48 -74.31
C ALA A 547 4.10 23.29 -73.35
N LYS A 548 3.78 23.26 -72.04
CA LYS A 548 4.57 23.95 -71.01
C LYS A 548 5.97 23.35 -70.82
N LEU A 549 6.08 22.03 -70.94
CA LEU A 549 7.37 21.34 -70.89
C LEU A 549 8.25 21.76 -72.07
N LEU A 550 7.69 21.80 -73.28
CA LEU A 550 8.38 22.25 -74.47
C LEU A 550 8.85 23.71 -74.32
N GLU A 551 7.98 24.61 -73.86
CA GLU A 551 8.33 26.00 -73.58
C GLU A 551 9.52 26.11 -72.60
N SER A 552 9.49 25.32 -71.52
CA SER A 552 10.56 25.32 -70.52
C SER A 552 11.87 24.72 -71.05
N ALA A 553 11.79 23.67 -71.87
CA ALA A 553 12.94 23.04 -72.51
C ALA A 553 13.58 23.97 -73.55
N THR A 554 12.77 24.63 -74.36
CA THR A 554 13.20 25.65 -75.33
C THR A 554 13.89 26.80 -74.61
N TYR A 555 13.33 27.29 -73.49
CA TYR A 555 13.98 28.32 -72.69
C TYR A 555 15.38 27.91 -72.20
N ILE A 556 15.55 26.68 -71.69
CA ILE A 556 16.87 26.18 -71.26
C ILE A 556 17.84 26.09 -72.45
N TYR A 557 17.36 25.67 -73.62
CA TYR A 557 18.16 25.51 -74.83
C TYR A 557 18.61 26.85 -75.45
N GLU A 558 17.71 27.84 -75.48
CA GLU A 558 17.97 29.15 -76.08
C GLU A 558 18.72 30.11 -75.15
N THR A 559 18.82 29.80 -73.85
CA THR A 559 19.59 30.61 -72.91
C THR A 559 21.08 30.52 -73.21
N ASP A 560 21.69 31.66 -73.55
CA ASP A 560 23.11 31.72 -73.87
C ASP A 560 23.99 31.24 -72.70
N PRO A 561 24.94 30.32 -72.90
CA PRO A 561 25.80 29.79 -71.84
C PRO A 561 26.57 30.86 -71.05
N SER A 562 26.90 32.01 -71.66
CA SER A 562 27.57 33.11 -70.95
C SER A 562 26.68 33.77 -69.90
N THR A 563 25.37 33.82 -70.15
CA THR A 563 24.35 34.32 -69.22
C THR A 563 24.18 33.38 -68.03
N VAL A 564 24.18 32.06 -68.27
CA VAL A 564 24.14 31.04 -67.20
C VAL A 564 25.38 31.13 -66.32
N VAL A 565 26.56 31.34 -66.90
CA VAL A 565 27.81 31.51 -66.15
C VAL A 565 27.78 32.77 -65.29
N ALA A 566 27.35 33.90 -65.84
CA ALA A 566 27.21 35.15 -65.09
C ALA A 566 26.19 35.01 -63.94
N GLY A 567 25.06 34.34 -64.19
CA GLY A 567 24.04 34.04 -63.19
C GLY A 567 24.56 33.17 -62.05
N LEU A 568 25.30 32.09 -62.36
CA LEU A 568 25.89 31.21 -61.35
C LEU A 568 27.05 31.84 -60.57
N GLN A 569 27.76 32.80 -61.17
CA GLN A 569 28.79 33.59 -60.48
C GLN A 569 28.18 34.57 -59.48
N ALA A 570 27.01 35.14 -59.80
CA ALA A 570 26.26 36.02 -58.91
C ALA A 570 25.52 35.25 -57.80
N ASP A 571 24.89 34.11 -58.15
CA ASP A 571 24.19 33.22 -57.24
C ASP A 571 24.47 31.74 -57.59
N PRO A 572 25.17 30.97 -56.73
CA PRO A 572 25.42 29.55 -56.94
C PRO A 572 24.14 28.69 -57.09
N ALA A 573 22.98 29.19 -56.66
CA ALA A 573 21.68 28.53 -56.81
C ALA A 573 20.92 28.94 -58.09
N TYR A 574 21.51 29.79 -58.95
CA TYR A 574 20.86 30.26 -60.17
C TYR A 574 20.38 29.11 -61.07
N GLY A 575 19.09 29.12 -61.40
CA GLY A 575 18.44 28.09 -62.23
C GLY A 575 18.25 26.72 -61.55
N ASN A 576 18.62 26.57 -60.27
CA ASN A 576 18.50 25.30 -59.55
C ASN A 576 17.22 25.21 -58.72
N VAL A 577 16.46 24.14 -58.94
CA VAL A 577 15.33 23.77 -58.08
C VAL A 577 15.86 22.99 -56.86
N PRO A 578 15.50 23.35 -55.61
CA PRO A 578 15.95 22.63 -54.43
C PRO A 578 15.59 21.13 -54.47
N ASN A 579 16.55 20.27 -54.09
CA ASN A 579 16.41 18.81 -54.12
C ASN A 579 16.13 18.21 -55.51
N CYS A 580 16.37 18.95 -56.60
CA CYS A 580 16.29 18.44 -57.96
C CYS A 580 17.52 17.57 -58.26
N VAL A 581 17.31 16.50 -59.00
CA VAL A 581 18.39 15.57 -59.34
C VAL A 581 19.36 16.21 -60.33
N TRP A 582 18.86 17.06 -61.23
CA TRP A 582 19.68 17.88 -62.12
C TRP A 582 20.01 19.22 -61.48
N VAL A 583 21.31 19.50 -61.33
CA VAL A 583 21.84 20.73 -60.73
C VAL A 583 22.84 21.38 -61.67
N CYS A 584 22.62 22.65 -62.00
CA CYS A 584 23.54 23.50 -62.76
C CYS A 584 24.67 24.01 -61.84
N ARG A 585 25.92 23.87 -62.28
CA ARG A 585 27.12 24.28 -61.52
C ARG A 585 28.16 24.89 -62.45
N LEU A 586 29.09 25.64 -61.84
CA LEU A 586 30.28 26.16 -62.52
C LEU A 586 31.45 25.21 -62.36
N GLU A 587 32.14 24.95 -63.46
CA GLU A 587 33.43 24.29 -63.45
C GLU A 587 34.54 25.33 -63.30
N VAL A 588 35.24 25.27 -62.16
CA VAL A 588 36.36 26.16 -61.86
C VAL A 588 37.65 25.45 -62.23
N PHE A 589 38.31 25.89 -63.30
CA PHE A 589 39.61 25.38 -63.71
C PHE A 589 40.74 25.99 -62.85
N ARG A 590 41.79 25.21 -62.55
CA ARG A 590 42.94 25.68 -61.75
C ARG A 590 43.83 26.70 -62.47
N SER A 591 43.72 26.81 -63.79
CA SER A 591 44.45 27.78 -64.61
C SER A 591 43.58 29.00 -64.90
N LYS A 592 44.09 30.22 -64.63
CA LYS A 592 43.42 31.49 -64.94
C LYS A 592 43.20 31.75 -66.44
N ALA A 593 43.75 30.89 -67.31
CA ALA A 593 43.70 31.08 -68.76
C ALA A 593 42.42 30.55 -69.43
N GLN A 594 41.56 29.80 -68.74
CA GLN A 594 40.31 29.27 -69.30
C GLN A 594 39.09 29.87 -68.59
N PRO A 595 38.10 30.43 -69.32
CA PRO A 595 36.89 30.96 -68.71
C PRO A 595 36.06 29.81 -68.08
N PRO A 596 35.39 30.06 -66.93
CA PRO A 596 34.58 29.06 -66.26
C PRO A 596 33.40 28.63 -67.15
N LYS A 597 33.10 27.33 -67.15
CA LYS A 597 32.01 26.76 -67.95
C LYS A 597 30.88 26.29 -67.05
N ALA A 598 29.64 26.59 -67.43
CA ALA A 598 28.46 26.04 -66.76
C ALA A 598 28.14 24.62 -67.28
N TYR A 599 27.70 23.75 -66.38
CA TYR A 599 27.24 22.40 -66.71
C TYR A 599 26.07 21.99 -65.82
N TYR A 600 25.19 21.16 -66.37
CA TYR A 600 24.21 20.41 -65.60
C TYR A 600 24.80 19.07 -65.17
N MET A 601 24.61 18.74 -63.90
CA MET A 601 25.04 17.48 -63.31
C MET A 601 23.84 16.74 -62.75
N HIS A 602 23.66 15.50 -63.18
CA HIS A 602 22.77 14.58 -62.52
C HIS A 602 23.43 14.10 -61.22
N THR A 603 22.81 14.38 -60.08
CA THR A 603 23.42 14.15 -58.76
C THR A 603 23.52 12.68 -58.36
N GLU A 604 22.64 11.81 -58.89
CA GLU A 604 22.68 10.37 -58.61
C GLU A 604 23.56 9.60 -59.60
N GLU A 605 23.27 9.71 -60.91
CA GLU A 605 24.07 9.11 -62.00
C GLU A 605 25.45 9.75 -62.23
N LEU A 606 25.72 10.94 -61.68
CA LEU A 606 26.96 11.71 -61.87
C LEU A 606 27.25 12.09 -63.34
N ASN A 607 26.23 12.01 -64.20
CA ASN A 607 26.29 12.41 -65.59
C ASN A 607 26.41 13.94 -65.71
N LYS A 608 27.39 14.40 -66.48
CA LYS A 608 27.70 15.82 -66.66
C LYS A 608 27.46 16.23 -68.11
N ILE A 609 26.66 17.28 -68.29
CA ILE A 609 26.34 17.86 -69.60
C ILE A 609 26.72 19.34 -69.57
N LEU A 610 27.68 19.75 -70.39
CA LEU A 610 28.09 21.15 -70.51
C LEU A 610 26.95 21.95 -71.16
N CYS A 611 26.70 23.19 -70.70
CA CYS A 611 25.64 24.02 -71.27
C CYS A 611 25.84 24.32 -72.76
N VAL A 612 27.09 24.28 -73.23
CA VAL A 612 27.46 24.46 -74.65
C VAL A 612 27.05 23.25 -75.51
N ASN A 613 26.88 22.07 -74.90
CA ASN A 613 26.59 20.81 -75.60
C ASN A 613 25.16 20.32 -75.31
N LEU A 614 24.27 21.17 -74.83
CA LEU A 614 22.89 20.78 -74.53
C LEU A 614 22.15 20.45 -75.82
N THR A 615 21.55 19.26 -75.87
CA THR A 615 20.56 18.95 -76.90
C THR A 615 19.15 19.29 -76.39
N LEU A 616 18.19 19.47 -77.30
CA LEU A 616 16.79 19.72 -76.92
C LEU A 616 16.22 18.54 -76.09
N ALA A 617 16.71 17.32 -76.30
CA ALA A 617 16.33 16.15 -75.52
C ALA A 617 16.87 16.21 -74.08
N ASP A 618 18.09 16.69 -73.88
CA ASP A 618 18.67 16.92 -72.54
C ASP A 618 17.90 18.03 -71.81
N CYS A 619 17.53 19.09 -72.52
CA CYS A 619 16.70 20.17 -72.00
C CYS A 619 15.30 19.70 -71.58
N ASP A 620 14.65 18.80 -72.35
CA ASP A 620 13.37 18.18 -71.96
C ASP A 620 13.50 17.38 -70.66
N ALA A 621 14.56 16.57 -70.54
CA ALA A 621 14.81 15.74 -69.36
C ALA A 621 15.05 16.61 -68.11
N ILE A 622 15.84 17.67 -68.22
CA ILE A 622 16.11 18.61 -67.13
C ILE A 622 14.84 19.38 -66.73
N ALA A 623 14.12 19.95 -67.71
CA ALA A 623 12.88 20.71 -67.47
C ALA A 623 11.79 19.84 -66.82
N ARG A 624 11.68 18.58 -67.25
CA ARG A 624 10.74 17.60 -66.70
C ARG A 624 11.00 17.33 -65.22
N GLU A 625 12.25 17.05 -64.85
CA GLU A 625 12.61 16.79 -63.46
C GLU A 625 12.49 18.05 -62.60
N GLN A 626 12.89 19.23 -63.11
CA GLN A 626 12.72 20.50 -62.41
C GLN A 626 11.24 20.79 -62.11
N TYR A 627 10.33 20.54 -63.07
CA TYR A 627 8.90 20.71 -62.84
C TYR A 627 8.35 19.72 -61.80
N ILE A 628 8.68 18.44 -61.94
CA ILE A 628 8.27 17.40 -60.99
C ILE A 628 8.75 17.74 -59.59
N GLN A 629 10.01 18.13 -59.44
CA GLN A 629 10.57 18.46 -58.13
C GLN A 629 10.00 19.75 -57.54
N THR A 630 9.66 20.73 -58.38
CA THR A 630 8.95 21.94 -57.92
C THR A 630 7.60 21.58 -57.31
N ARG A 631 6.82 20.73 -57.97
CA ARG A 631 5.54 20.23 -57.42
C ARG A 631 5.72 19.41 -56.15
N VAL A 632 6.76 18.59 -56.07
CA VAL A 632 7.10 17.87 -54.83
C VAL A 632 7.39 18.88 -53.71
N ASN A 633 8.24 19.87 -53.95
CA ASN A 633 8.60 20.88 -52.95
C ASN A 633 7.36 21.67 -52.46
N GLU A 634 6.45 22.05 -53.36
CA GLU A 634 5.17 22.70 -53.02
C GLU A 634 4.31 21.81 -52.10
N THR A 635 4.15 20.53 -52.45
CA THR A 635 3.38 19.59 -51.63
C THR A 635 4.01 19.33 -50.26
N MET A 636 5.34 19.25 -50.18
CA MET A 636 6.08 19.11 -48.93
C MET A 636 5.97 20.35 -48.05
N ALA A 637 6.01 21.56 -48.63
CA ALA A 637 5.79 22.80 -47.90
C ALA A 637 4.37 22.86 -47.29
N GLN A 638 3.34 22.48 -48.07
CA GLN A 638 1.97 22.38 -47.56
C GLN A 638 1.83 21.32 -46.45
N LEU A 639 2.50 20.17 -46.60
CA LEU A 639 2.49 19.12 -45.58
C LEU A 639 3.17 19.57 -44.30
N ALA A 640 4.28 20.31 -44.38
CA ALA A 640 4.97 20.88 -43.23
C ALA A 640 4.08 21.87 -42.45
N ILE A 641 3.34 22.73 -43.15
CA ILE A 641 2.36 23.64 -42.53
C ILE A 641 1.27 22.83 -41.81
N ARG A 642 0.68 21.83 -42.46
CA ARG A 642 -0.33 20.95 -41.85
C ARG A 642 0.20 20.16 -40.66
N GLY A 643 1.45 19.69 -40.74
CA GLY A 643 2.13 19.01 -39.65
C GLY A 643 2.31 19.92 -38.42
N ALA A 644 2.69 21.18 -38.63
CA ALA A 644 2.80 22.17 -37.57
C ALA A 644 1.44 22.49 -36.92
N GLU A 645 0.38 22.64 -37.72
CA GLU A 645 -0.99 22.86 -37.23
C GLU A 645 -1.50 21.69 -36.38
N GLU A 646 -1.31 20.45 -36.85
CA GLU A 646 -1.75 19.27 -36.12
C GLU A 646 -0.95 19.08 -34.82
N ARG A 647 0.37 19.34 -34.82
CA ARG A 647 1.19 19.36 -33.58
C ARG A 647 0.65 20.38 -32.58
N LEU A 648 0.30 21.59 -33.03
CA LEU A 648 -0.28 22.63 -32.17
C LEU A 648 -1.65 22.20 -31.61
N LYS A 649 -2.49 21.57 -32.44
CA LYS A 649 -3.81 21.07 -32.04
C LYS A 649 -3.70 19.93 -31.02
N VAL A 650 -2.76 18.99 -31.22
CA VAL A 650 -2.45 17.92 -30.26
C VAL A 650 -1.99 18.52 -28.94
N LEU A 651 -1.09 19.50 -28.96
CA LEU A 651 -0.62 20.19 -27.78
C LEU A 651 -1.77 20.89 -27.04
N ARG A 652 -2.62 21.66 -27.74
CA ARG A 652 -3.81 22.31 -27.16
C ARG A 652 -4.74 21.30 -26.50
N ASN A 653 -5.02 20.18 -27.17
CA ASN A 653 -5.85 19.11 -26.63
C ASN A 653 -5.23 18.45 -25.40
N ARG A 654 -3.91 18.24 -25.40
CA ARG A 654 -3.15 17.69 -24.26
C ARG A 654 -3.19 18.65 -23.07
N SER A 655 -2.95 19.94 -23.30
CA SER A 655 -3.03 20.99 -22.30
C SER A 655 -4.45 21.08 -21.72
N ALA A 656 -5.48 21.10 -22.56
CA ALA A 656 -6.88 21.11 -22.13
C ALA A 656 -7.23 19.89 -21.27
N LYS A 657 -6.84 18.67 -21.69
CA LYS A 657 -7.04 17.44 -20.89
C LYS A 657 -6.33 17.52 -19.54
N THR A 658 -5.12 18.08 -19.50
CA THR A 658 -4.33 18.24 -18.28
C THR A 658 -5.01 19.21 -17.32
N ILE A 659 -5.44 20.37 -17.80
CA ILE A 659 -6.17 21.37 -17.01
C ILE A 659 -7.49 20.78 -16.48
N GLN A 660 -8.26 20.07 -17.31
CA GLN A 660 -9.49 19.41 -16.89
C GLN A 660 -9.25 18.36 -15.81
N LEU A 661 -8.19 17.56 -15.95
CA LEU A 661 -7.81 16.56 -14.95
C LEU A 661 -7.41 17.23 -13.64
N LEU A 662 -6.60 18.29 -13.69
CA LEU A 662 -6.21 19.06 -12.51
C LEU A 662 -7.42 19.68 -11.80
N PHE A 663 -8.37 20.25 -12.55
CA PHE A 663 -9.61 20.78 -12.01
C PHE A 663 -10.45 19.69 -11.32
N ARG A 664 -10.62 18.52 -11.96
CA ARG A 664 -11.35 17.38 -11.37
C ARG A 664 -10.65 16.88 -10.11
N CYS A 665 -9.33 16.75 -10.12
CA CYS A 665 -8.54 16.40 -8.94
C CYS A 665 -8.72 17.43 -7.81
N ARG A 666 -8.74 18.74 -8.12
CA ARG A 666 -9.01 19.80 -7.16
C ARG A 666 -10.42 19.67 -6.56
N GLN A 667 -11.45 19.44 -7.37
CA GLN A 667 -12.82 19.25 -6.89
C GLN A 667 -12.96 18.00 -6.03
N ALA A 668 -12.38 16.88 -6.47
CA ALA A 668 -12.37 15.64 -5.69
C ALA A 668 -11.67 15.82 -4.34
N LYS A 669 -10.51 16.50 -4.32
CA LYS A 669 -9.82 16.86 -3.07
C LYS A 669 -10.66 17.77 -2.19
N LYS A 670 -11.33 18.79 -2.76
CA LYS A 670 -12.22 19.70 -2.01
C LYS A 670 -13.35 18.92 -1.35
N TYR A 671 -14.01 18.03 -2.09
CA TYR A 671 -15.09 17.17 -1.59
C TYR A 671 -14.61 16.20 -0.50
N MET A 672 -13.54 15.44 -0.77
CA MET A 672 -12.97 14.49 0.19
C MET A 672 -12.49 15.17 1.47
N ARG A 673 -11.86 16.35 1.38
CA ARG A 673 -11.48 17.14 2.56
C ARG A 673 -12.71 17.63 3.33
N GLY A 674 -13.79 18.00 2.63
CA GLY A 674 -15.08 18.29 3.26
C GLY A 674 -15.61 17.12 4.08
N LEU A 675 -15.61 15.91 3.51
CA LEU A 675 -15.99 14.69 4.23
C LEU A 675 -15.07 14.41 5.42
N MET A 676 -13.76 14.58 5.26
CA MET A 676 -12.79 14.38 6.34
C MET A 676 -13.01 15.37 7.49
N ARG A 677 -13.32 16.65 7.24
CA ARG A 677 -13.67 17.61 8.30
C ARG A 677 -14.98 17.28 9.04
N ALA A 678 -15.86 16.52 8.41
CA ALA A 678 -17.08 16.04 9.06
C ALA A 678 -16.82 14.85 9.99
N VAL A 679 -15.76 14.07 9.73
CA VAL A 679 -15.49 12.80 10.42
C VAL A 679 -14.33 12.90 11.41
N VAL A 680 -13.28 13.64 11.06
CA VAL A 680 -12.04 13.75 11.83
C VAL A 680 -12.02 15.06 12.60
N MET A 681 -11.70 14.97 13.89
CA MET A 681 -11.53 16.10 14.79
C MET A 681 -10.13 16.07 15.40
N ARG A 682 -9.50 17.24 15.52
CA ARG A 682 -8.27 17.43 16.27
C ARG A 682 -8.65 17.48 17.75
N ARG A 683 -8.08 16.61 18.55
CA ARG A 683 -8.23 16.64 20.01
C ARG A 683 -6.86 16.67 20.64
N ILE A 684 -6.82 17.04 21.90
CA ILE A 684 -5.58 17.09 22.66
C ILE A 684 -5.61 15.94 23.66
N ASP A 685 -4.59 15.11 23.57
CA ASP A 685 -4.50 13.90 24.38
C ASP A 685 -4.20 14.30 25.84
N PRO A 686 -5.02 13.86 26.82
CA PRO A 686 -4.92 14.34 28.19
C PRO A 686 -3.61 13.93 28.87
N THR A 687 -3.09 12.74 28.56
CA THR A 687 -1.83 12.22 29.09
C THR A 687 -0.61 12.87 28.45
N THR A 688 -0.55 12.93 27.12
CA THR A 688 0.71 13.28 26.43
C THR A 688 0.91 14.77 26.17
N GLY A 689 -0.12 15.61 26.27
CA GLY A 689 0.04 17.00 25.84
C GLY A 689 -0.35 17.24 24.38
N VAL A 690 -0.24 16.20 23.53
CA VAL A 690 -0.08 16.33 22.07
C VAL A 690 -1.43 16.37 21.33
N VAL A 691 -1.46 17.09 20.21
CA VAL A 691 -2.61 17.11 19.30
C VAL A 691 -2.68 15.77 18.53
N VAL A 692 -3.78 15.06 18.71
CA VAL A 692 -4.08 13.80 18.03
C VAL A 692 -5.35 13.93 17.18
N TYR A 693 -5.50 13.06 16.18
CA TYR A 693 -6.59 13.10 15.21
C TYR A 693 -7.58 11.97 15.51
N TYR A 694 -8.75 12.32 16.02
CA TYR A 694 -9.80 11.38 16.36
C TYR A 694 -10.80 11.23 15.22
N ASN A 695 -11.00 10.00 14.78
CA ASN A 695 -11.99 9.66 13.76
C ASN A 695 -13.30 9.25 14.43
N THR A 696 -14.33 10.07 14.29
CA THR A 696 -15.66 9.83 14.89
C THR A 696 -16.39 8.61 14.31
N MET A 697 -15.93 8.07 13.17
CA MET A 697 -16.51 6.89 12.54
C MET A 697 -15.91 5.58 13.02
N SER A 698 -14.59 5.48 12.96
CA SER A 698 -13.90 4.28 13.45
C SER A 698 -13.72 4.29 14.95
N ARG A 699 -13.97 5.43 15.62
CA ARG A 699 -13.66 5.68 17.03
C ARG A 699 -12.19 5.48 17.38
N THR A 700 -11.31 5.58 16.37
CA THR A 700 -9.86 5.40 16.54
C THR A 700 -9.14 6.75 16.55
N THR A 701 -8.03 6.78 17.28
CA THR A 701 -7.16 7.95 17.40
C THR A 701 -5.88 7.69 16.62
N SER A 702 -5.45 8.65 15.82
CA SER A 702 -4.18 8.60 15.10
C SER A 702 -3.28 9.74 15.57
N PRO A 703 -1.97 9.49 15.82
CA PRO A 703 -1.02 10.55 16.09
C PRO A 703 -0.73 11.40 14.84
N SER A 704 -0.95 10.85 13.64
CA SER A 704 -0.69 11.53 12.37
C SER A 704 -1.98 11.97 11.66
N PRO A 705 -1.97 13.13 10.97
CA PRO A 705 -3.12 13.60 10.24
C PRO A 705 -3.44 12.72 9.04
N PRO A 706 -4.71 12.68 8.58
CA PRO A 706 -5.06 11.99 7.35
C PRO A 706 -4.29 12.55 6.14
N LEU A 707 -3.62 11.67 5.39
CA LEU A 707 -2.80 12.01 4.21
C LEU A 707 -3.50 12.92 3.19
N LEU A 708 -4.81 12.71 2.97
CA LEU A 708 -5.63 13.50 2.04
C LEU A 708 -5.78 14.98 2.42
N MET A 709 -5.57 15.33 3.69
CA MET A 709 -5.63 16.72 4.15
C MET A 709 -4.44 17.53 3.63
N GLY A 710 -3.22 16.98 3.69
CA GLY A 710 -2.00 17.70 3.29
C GLY A 710 -1.90 19.07 3.98
N ALA A 711 -1.63 20.15 3.25
CA ALA A 711 -1.59 21.51 3.82
C ALA A 711 -2.91 21.99 4.46
N ALA A 712 -4.05 21.32 4.23
CA ALA A 712 -5.34 21.71 4.80
C ALA A 712 -5.60 21.15 6.22
N VAL A 713 -4.61 20.55 6.89
CA VAL A 713 -4.76 19.99 8.24
C VAL A 713 -5.29 21.00 9.26
N ALA A 714 -4.84 22.25 9.17
CA ALA A 714 -5.31 23.34 10.04
C ALA A 714 -6.82 23.59 9.95
N THR A 715 -7.46 23.21 8.83
CA THR A 715 -8.91 23.37 8.64
C THR A 715 -9.75 22.27 9.29
N LEU A 716 -9.12 21.27 9.93
CA LEU A 716 -9.86 20.29 10.72
C LEU A 716 -10.40 20.95 11.99
N PRO A 717 -11.65 20.62 12.40
CA PRO A 717 -12.22 21.14 13.63
C PRO A 717 -11.37 20.70 14.82
N MET A 718 -11.14 21.60 15.77
CA MET A 718 -10.50 21.29 17.04
C MET A 718 -11.56 21.11 18.12
N GLU A 719 -11.37 20.16 19.03
CA GLU A 719 -12.28 19.88 20.14
C GLU A 719 -12.47 21.11 21.02
N SER A 720 -11.38 21.74 21.43
CA SER A 720 -11.39 23.01 22.15
C SER A 720 -10.17 23.84 21.77
N LEU A 721 -10.36 25.16 21.64
CA LEU A 721 -9.30 26.11 21.31
C LEU A 721 -8.61 26.66 22.57
N ASN A 722 -9.34 26.78 23.68
CA ASN A 722 -8.90 27.49 24.87
C ASN A 722 -8.69 26.49 26.02
N TRP A 723 -9.78 26.02 26.64
CA TRP A 723 -9.72 25.07 27.76
C TRP A 723 -9.67 23.63 27.28
N VAL A 724 -8.64 22.89 27.69
CA VAL A 724 -8.52 21.46 27.42
C VAL A 724 -8.36 20.67 28.69
N ARG A 725 -8.72 19.39 28.63
CA ARG A 725 -8.50 18.46 29.73
C ARG A 725 -7.07 17.88 29.65
N ARG A 726 -6.40 17.85 30.80
CA ARG A 726 -5.06 17.31 31.02
C ARG A 726 -5.08 16.29 32.14
N MET A 727 -4.03 15.48 32.20
CA MET A 727 -3.76 14.52 33.26
C MET A 727 -2.37 14.84 33.82
N ASN A 728 -2.25 14.91 35.14
CA ASN A 728 -0.96 15.06 35.81
C ASN A 728 -0.24 13.69 35.91
N ASP A 729 1.00 13.69 36.42
CA ASP A 729 1.80 12.46 36.59
C ASP A 729 1.16 11.47 37.57
N ARG A 730 0.28 11.95 38.45
CA ARG A 730 -0.50 11.13 39.41
C ARG A 730 -1.75 10.50 38.79
N GLY A 731 -2.07 10.81 37.53
CA GLY A 731 -3.27 10.33 36.84
C GLY A 731 -4.54 11.16 37.12
N GLU A 732 -4.44 12.24 37.89
CA GLU A 732 -5.54 13.14 38.21
C GLU A 732 -5.82 14.09 37.03
N LEU A 733 -7.10 14.31 36.76
CA LEU A 733 -7.55 15.13 35.64
C LEU A 733 -7.73 16.59 36.07
N PHE A 734 -7.21 17.52 35.28
CA PHE A 734 -7.42 18.96 35.47
C PHE A 734 -7.73 19.63 34.13
N TYR A 735 -8.26 20.85 34.18
CA TYR A 735 -8.50 21.70 33.03
C TYR A 735 -7.37 22.71 32.88
N PHE A 736 -6.89 22.90 31.66
CA PHE A 736 -5.79 23.79 31.33
C PHE A 736 -6.21 24.73 30.20
N ASN A 737 -6.09 26.04 30.42
CA ASN A 737 -6.31 27.03 29.39
C ASN A 737 -5.03 27.22 28.57
N GLN A 738 -5.07 26.99 27.27
CA GLN A 738 -3.90 27.11 26.40
C GLN A 738 -3.52 28.55 26.07
N GLU A 739 -4.46 29.48 26.21
CA GLU A 739 -4.22 30.89 25.91
C GLU A 739 -3.66 31.63 27.13
N THR A 740 -4.27 31.44 28.30
CA THR A 740 -3.87 32.10 29.55
C THR A 740 -2.86 31.29 30.37
N LEU A 741 -2.65 30.01 30.04
CA LEU A 741 -1.84 29.05 30.79
C LEU A 741 -2.36 28.75 32.21
N GLU A 742 -3.60 29.12 32.50
CA GLU A 742 -4.25 28.86 33.79
C GLU A 742 -4.65 27.38 33.93
N THR A 743 -4.51 26.85 35.15
CA THR A 743 -4.98 25.51 35.52
C THR A 743 -6.18 25.62 36.45
N SER A 744 -7.16 24.74 36.26
CA SER A 744 -8.33 24.62 37.11
C SER A 744 -8.62 23.15 37.40
N TRP A 745 -8.77 22.82 38.67
CA TRP A 745 -9.18 21.47 39.12
C TRP A 745 -10.68 21.27 39.04
N THR A 746 -11.42 22.38 38.95
CA THR A 746 -12.87 22.41 38.76
C THR A 746 -13.19 22.87 37.34
N ILE A 747 -14.43 22.61 36.91
CA ILE A 747 -14.92 22.97 35.58
C ILE A 747 -14.82 24.51 35.41
N PRO A 748 -14.23 25.03 34.33
CA PRO A 748 -14.19 26.48 34.11
C PRO A 748 -15.60 27.08 33.99
N ASP A 749 -15.82 28.26 34.58
CA ASP A 749 -17.15 28.89 34.65
C ASP A 749 -17.78 29.10 33.28
N GLY A 750 -19.07 28.77 33.17
CA GLY A 750 -19.84 28.90 31.94
C GLY A 750 -19.49 27.88 30.84
N TYR A 751 -18.54 26.97 31.07
CA TYR A 751 -18.29 25.86 30.15
C TYR A 751 -19.25 24.70 30.41
N VAL A 752 -19.72 24.08 29.32
CA VAL A 752 -20.71 23.01 29.38
C VAL A 752 -20.03 21.67 29.18
N LEU A 753 -20.30 20.73 30.08
CA LEU A 753 -19.80 19.35 30.01
C LEU A 753 -20.76 18.41 29.29
N CYS A 754 -20.19 17.32 28.79
CA CYS A 754 -20.93 16.24 28.14
C CYS A 754 -21.98 15.64 29.06
N PHE A 755 -23.22 15.53 28.59
CA PHE A 755 -24.33 14.93 29.33
C PHE A 755 -24.07 13.48 29.75
N LYS A 756 -23.37 12.68 28.91
CA LYS A 756 -23.11 11.26 29.19
C LYS A 756 -21.93 11.05 30.15
N CYS A 757 -20.77 11.65 29.87
CA CYS A 757 -19.56 11.37 30.65
C CYS A 757 -19.26 12.40 31.75
N LYS A 758 -19.88 13.59 31.72
CA LYS A 758 -19.65 14.67 32.70
C LYS A 758 -18.18 15.04 32.94
N LEU A 759 -17.31 14.74 31.97
CA LEU A 759 -15.85 14.93 32.07
C LEU A 759 -15.27 15.76 30.93
N ASN A 760 -15.77 15.59 29.71
CA ASN A 760 -15.25 16.28 28.54
C ASN A 760 -16.20 17.41 28.13
N PHE A 761 -15.65 18.48 27.57
CA PHE A 761 -16.43 19.59 27.03
C PHE A 761 -17.34 19.14 25.88
N VAL A 762 -18.47 19.82 25.75
CA VAL A 762 -19.44 19.58 24.68
C VAL A 762 -18.91 20.05 23.34
N THR A 763 -18.96 19.17 22.34
CA THR A 763 -18.66 19.53 20.94
C THR A 763 -19.85 19.35 19.99
N GLN A 764 -20.92 18.70 20.44
CA GLN A 764 -22.08 18.35 19.62
C GLN A 764 -23.37 18.51 20.42
N ARG A 765 -24.42 19.03 19.78
CA ARG A 765 -25.79 19.14 20.32
C ARG A 765 -26.77 18.43 19.41
N HIS A 766 -27.65 17.62 19.96
CA HIS A 766 -28.77 17.06 19.22
C HIS A 766 -29.86 18.12 19.03
N VAL A 767 -30.32 18.31 17.80
CA VAL A 767 -31.23 19.40 17.44
C VAL A 767 -32.62 19.21 18.05
N ALA A 768 -33.13 17.98 18.07
CA ALA A 768 -34.49 17.71 18.53
C ALA A 768 -34.61 17.55 20.04
N THR A 769 -33.61 16.94 20.69
CA THR A 769 -33.65 16.66 22.14
C THR A 769 -32.83 17.65 22.95
N GLY A 770 -31.98 18.45 22.31
CA GLY A 770 -31.11 19.39 23.02
C GLY A 770 -29.92 18.79 23.76
N VAL A 771 -29.81 17.45 23.78
CA VAL A 771 -28.75 16.73 24.49
C VAL A 771 -27.38 17.11 23.92
N ARG A 772 -26.40 17.30 24.81
CA ARG A 772 -25.07 17.80 24.47
C ARG A 772 -24.00 16.77 24.80
N TYR A 773 -23.19 16.38 23.81
CA TYR A 773 -22.15 15.37 23.95
C TYR A 773 -20.76 15.90 23.59
N CYS A 774 -19.74 15.32 24.23
CA CYS A 774 -18.36 15.42 23.76
C CYS A 774 -18.14 14.56 22.51
N VAL A 775 -16.97 14.69 21.87
CA VAL A 775 -16.69 14.03 20.60
C VAL A 775 -16.75 12.50 20.70
N SER A 776 -16.29 11.93 21.81
CA SER A 776 -16.26 10.48 22.04
C SER A 776 -17.65 9.90 22.27
N CYS A 777 -18.46 10.52 23.15
CA CYS A 777 -19.84 10.07 23.42
C CYS A 777 -20.74 10.28 22.18
N PHE A 778 -20.51 11.35 21.41
CA PHE A 778 -21.16 11.54 20.12
C PHE A 778 -20.81 10.44 19.12
N ALA A 779 -19.52 10.08 18.98
CA ALA A 779 -19.09 9.04 18.06
C ALA A 779 -19.70 7.67 18.39
N GLU A 780 -19.81 7.36 19.69
CA GLU A 780 -20.49 6.17 20.18
C GLU A 780 -22.00 6.20 19.87
N ARG A 781 -22.68 7.33 20.13
CA ARG A 781 -24.12 7.47 19.86
C ARG A 781 -24.45 7.35 18.38
N ILE A 782 -23.69 8.03 17.51
CA ILE A 782 -23.86 7.92 16.05
C ILE A 782 -23.62 6.49 15.56
N HIS A 783 -22.69 5.76 16.17
CA HIS A 783 -22.46 4.36 15.82
C HIS A 783 -23.70 3.49 16.10
N LEU A 784 -24.34 3.68 17.25
CA LEU A 784 -25.58 2.99 17.62
C LEU A 784 -26.74 3.40 16.70
N GLU A 785 -26.97 4.69 16.51
CA GLU A 785 -28.06 5.20 15.64
C GLU A 785 -27.92 4.70 14.18
N ARG A 786 -26.69 4.47 13.70
CA ARG A 786 -26.44 3.86 12.39
C ARG A 786 -26.77 2.38 12.35
N GLN A 787 -26.48 1.65 13.41
CA GLN A 787 -26.86 0.23 13.49
C GLN A 787 -28.37 0.08 13.51
N GLU A 788 -29.06 0.94 14.26
CA GLU A 788 -30.52 1.01 14.31
C GLU A 788 -31.12 1.38 12.94
N ALA A 789 -30.63 2.45 12.30
CA ALA A 789 -31.10 2.86 10.96
C ALA A 789 -30.87 1.77 9.89
N ASN A 790 -29.71 1.08 9.94
CA ASN A 790 -29.43 -0.03 9.03
C ASN A 790 -30.37 -1.22 9.27
N ALA A 791 -30.77 -1.49 10.51
CA ALA A 791 -31.72 -2.54 10.84
C ALA A 791 -33.14 -2.22 10.33
N ILE A 792 -33.51 -0.94 10.31
CA ILE A 792 -34.82 -0.45 9.85
C ILE A 792 -34.83 -0.21 8.32
N GLY A 793 -33.67 -0.21 7.66
CA GLY A 793 -33.53 0.07 6.23
C GLY A 793 -33.62 1.56 5.88
N GLU A 794 -33.47 2.45 6.86
CA GLU A 794 -33.55 3.89 6.67
C GLU A 794 -32.20 4.45 6.18
N ALA A 795 -32.22 5.20 5.06
CA ALA A 795 -31.00 5.70 4.40
C ALA A 795 -30.51 7.06 4.93
N THR A 796 -31.14 7.62 5.96
CA THR A 796 -30.84 8.96 6.47
C THR A 796 -29.58 8.95 7.34
N ASP A 797 -28.58 9.81 7.07
CA ASP A 797 -27.38 9.91 7.92
C ASP A 797 -27.76 10.52 9.29
N PRO A 798 -27.63 9.78 10.41
CA PRO A 798 -28.09 10.25 11.73
C PRO A 798 -27.37 11.51 12.20
N ARG A 799 -26.18 11.81 11.64
CA ARG A 799 -25.44 13.05 11.94
C ARG A 799 -26.20 14.32 11.58
N LYS A 800 -27.19 14.28 10.69
CA LYS A 800 -27.98 15.47 10.34
C LYS A 800 -28.79 16.01 11.51
N ALA A 801 -29.12 15.15 12.48
CA ALA A 801 -29.81 15.55 13.71
C ALA A 801 -28.88 16.20 14.75
N TRP A 802 -27.57 16.32 14.45
CA TRP A 802 -26.57 16.86 15.36
C TRP A 802 -25.91 18.12 14.79
N THR A 803 -25.76 19.13 15.63
CA THR A 803 -25.05 20.38 15.30
C THR A 803 -23.76 20.49 16.10
N LYS A 804 -22.70 20.95 15.44
CA LYS A 804 -21.41 21.21 16.09
C LYS A 804 -21.53 22.42 17.01
N VAL A 805 -21.02 22.27 18.22
CA VAL A 805 -20.91 23.33 19.23
C VAL A 805 -19.43 23.63 19.42
N VAL A 806 -19.07 24.91 19.39
CA VAL A 806 -17.71 25.34 19.72
C VAL A 806 -17.54 25.30 21.23
N VAL A 807 -16.46 24.70 21.72
CA VAL A 807 -16.11 24.74 23.14
C VAL A 807 -15.64 26.15 23.48
N GLN A 808 -16.54 26.92 24.08
CA GLN A 808 -16.32 28.27 24.58
C GLN A 808 -17.29 28.50 25.75
N ALA A 809 -17.03 29.50 26.59
CA ALA A 809 -17.96 29.90 27.63
C ALA A 809 -19.33 30.19 27.02
N ALA A 810 -20.34 29.43 27.45
CA ALA A 810 -21.69 29.57 26.95
C ALA A 810 -22.25 30.93 27.39
N LYS A 811 -22.86 31.65 26.45
CA LYS A 811 -23.59 32.87 26.73
C LYS A 811 -25.06 32.53 27.03
N CYS A 812 -25.71 33.39 27.79
CA CYS A 812 -27.14 33.31 28.01
C CYS A 812 -27.89 33.38 26.67
N ALA A 813 -28.72 32.40 26.36
CA ALA A 813 -29.50 32.33 25.12
C ALA A 813 -30.50 33.50 24.98
N VAL A 814 -30.94 34.06 26.10
CA VAL A 814 -31.92 35.16 26.16
C VAL A 814 -31.24 36.52 25.99
N CYS A 815 -30.38 36.93 26.94
CA CYS A 815 -29.78 38.26 26.90
C CYS A 815 -28.54 38.37 26.00
N LYS A 816 -27.91 37.23 25.65
CA LYS A 816 -26.69 37.13 24.81
C LYS A 816 -25.45 37.91 25.31
N THR A 817 -25.55 38.60 26.44
CA THR A 817 -24.50 39.44 27.04
C THR A 817 -23.83 38.74 28.21
N SER A 818 -24.61 38.21 29.16
CA SER A 818 -24.08 37.53 30.36
C SER A 818 -23.61 36.11 30.05
N ALA A 819 -22.59 35.64 30.78
CA ALA A 819 -22.22 34.23 30.81
C ALA A 819 -23.40 33.38 31.31
N ALA A 820 -23.53 32.18 30.76
CA ALA A 820 -24.54 31.23 31.20
C ALA A 820 -24.17 30.67 32.57
N ALA A 821 -25.17 30.64 33.45
CA ALA A 821 -25.06 30.14 34.81
C ALA A 821 -25.85 28.85 35.01
N VAL A 822 -26.84 28.57 34.16
CA VAL A 822 -27.73 27.41 34.27
C VAL A 822 -27.92 26.80 32.90
N GLN A 823 -27.89 25.47 32.82
CA GLN A 823 -28.31 24.70 31.67
C GLN A 823 -29.62 23.97 32.02
N CYS A 824 -30.67 24.18 31.24
CA CYS A 824 -31.95 23.49 31.44
C CYS A 824 -32.13 22.40 30.38
N HIS A 825 -32.28 21.15 30.79
CA HIS A 825 -32.46 20.02 29.88
C HIS A 825 -33.85 20.01 29.24
N ASP A 826 -34.87 20.46 29.98
CA ASP A 826 -36.26 20.53 29.51
C ASP A 826 -36.46 21.66 28.46
N CYS A 827 -35.67 22.74 28.54
CA CYS A 827 -35.60 23.79 27.51
C CYS A 827 -34.64 23.42 26.37
N LEU A 828 -34.68 22.16 25.88
CA LEU A 828 -33.81 21.67 24.82
C LEU A 828 -32.31 21.90 25.08
N GLY A 829 -31.88 21.87 26.34
CA GLY A 829 -30.48 22.10 26.71
C GLY A 829 -30.02 23.54 26.50
N ASP A 830 -30.92 24.53 26.55
CA ASP A 830 -30.57 25.94 26.48
C ASP A 830 -29.83 26.42 27.74
N THR A 831 -28.92 27.36 27.54
CA THR A 831 -28.03 27.89 28.57
C THR A 831 -28.41 29.33 28.88
N THR A 832 -28.70 29.65 30.15
CA THR A 832 -29.22 30.95 30.59
C THR A 832 -28.42 31.50 31.76
N CYS A 833 -28.34 32.83 31.93
CA CYS A 833 -27.88 33.41 33.18
C CYS A 833 -28.95 33.25 34.28
N LEU A 834 -28.58 33.34 35.56
CA LEU A 834 -29.49 33.13 36.69
C LEU A 834 -30.74 34.02 36.59
N ARG A 835 -30.56 35.31 36.25
CA ARG A 835 -31.65 36.27 36.07
C ARG A 835 -32.63 35.85 34.98
N CYS A 836 -32.14 35.51 33.80
CA CYS A 836 -32.99 35.08 32.68
C CYS A 836 -33.62 33.70 32.94
N PHE A 837 -32.92 32.81 33.66
CA PHE A 837 -33.47 31.53 34.08
C PHE A 837 -34.70 31.74 34.96
N THR A 838 -34.57 32.53 36.03
CA THR A 838 -35.68 32.84 36.94
C THR A 838 -36.84 33.49 36.20
N ILE A 839 -36.57 34.46 35.30
CA ILE A 839 -37.62 35.14 34.51
C ILE A 839 -38.33 34.18 33.53
N LEU A 840 -37.62 33.24 32.91
CA LEU A 840 -38.24 32.28 32.00
C LEU A 840 -39.08 31.24 32.76
N HIS A 841 -38.64 30.84 33.95
CA HIS A 841 -39.25 29.78 34.74
C HIS A 841 -40.23 30.29 35.81
N THR A 842 -40.44 31.60 35.93
CA THR A 842 -41.57 32.18 36.67
C THR A 842 -42.89 32.04 35.90
N ASN A 843 -42.84 31.81 34.58
CA ASN A 843 -44.03 31.54 33.78
C ASN A 843 -44.67 30.19 34.20
N PRO A 844 -45.96 30.13 34.56
CA PRO A 844 -46.62 28.91 35.04
C PRO A 844 -46.53 27.73 34.04
N LYS A 845 -46.38 27.99 32.74
CA LYS A 845 -46.19 26.92 31.73
C LYS A 845 -44.80 26.27 31.75
N LEU A 846 -43.78 26.96 32.27
CA LEU A 846 -42.37 26.51 32.31
C LEU A 846 -41.87 26.30 33.75
N LYS A 847 -42.72 26.57 34.75
CA LYS A 847 -42.43 26.47 36.19
C LYS A 847 -42.13 25.04 36.65
N HIS A 848 -42.46 24.03 35.83
CA HIS A 848 -42.31 22.61 36.15
C HIS A 848 -41.02 21.96 35.59
N HIS A 849 -40.11 22.74 34.99
CA HIS A 849 -38.84 22.18 34.53
C HIS A 849 -37.92 21.87 35.73
N THR A 850 -37.85 20.58 36.08
CA THR A 850 -37.09 20.10 37.24
C THR A 850 -35.67 19.70 36.88
N GLN A 851 -35.35 19.50 35.60
CA GLN A 851 -34.04 19.04 35.15
C GLN A 851 -33.16 20.20 34.68
N HIS A 852 -32.40 20.80 35.60
CA HIS A 852 -31.41 21.83 35.29
C HIS A 852 -30.11 21.66 36.09
N GLU A 853 -28.99 22.07 35.49
CA GLU A 853 -27.65 22.01 36.08
C GLU A 853 -27.06 23.41 36.24
N SER A 854 -26.47 23.71 37.40
CA SER A 854 -25.68 24.93 37.60
C SER A 854 -24.33 24.82 36.90
N LEU A 855 -23.99 25.85 36.12
CA LEU A 855 -22.71 26.02 35.43
C LEU A 855 -21.76 26.98 36.18
N LEU A 856 -22.23 27.57 37.27
CA LEU A 856 -21.41 28.36 38.18
C LEU A 856 -20.85 27.44 39.26
N HIS A 857 -19.54 27.49 39.50
CA HIS A 857 -18.99 26.93 40.73
C HIS A 857 -19.31 27.86 41.89
N THR A 858 -20.15 27.40 42.80
CA THR A 858 -20.20 27.96 44.14
C THR A 858 -19.02 27.41 44.92
N SER A 859 -17.97 28.20 45.12
CA SER A 859 -16.84 27.87 46.00
C SER A 859 -17.19 27.80 47.50
N ASN A 860 -18.44 27.51 47.84
CA ASN A 860 -18.93 27.45 49.21
C ASN A 860 -19.88 26.26 49.41
N ALA A 861 -19.33 25.11 49.79
CA ALA A 861 -20.02 24.11 50.61
C ALA A 861 -19.05 23.10 51.23
N ARG A 862 -18.76 23.32 52.52
CA ARG A 862 -18.38 22.35 53.58
C ARG A 862 -17.00 21.67 53.53
N ALA A 863 -16.05 22.33 54.20
CA ALA A 863 -15.29 21.66 55.25
C ALA A 863 -16.05 21.84 56.57
N SER A 864 -16.61 20.75 57.07
CA SER A 864 -17.08 20.55 58.45
C SER A 864 -16.74 19.14 58.84
#